data_AF-A0A6G0SMY9-F1
#
_entry.id   AF-A0A6G0SMY9-F1
#
_cell.length_a   1.000
_cell.length_b   1.000
_cell.length_c   1.000
_cell.angle_alpha   90.00
_cell.angle_beta   90.00
_cell.angle_gamma   90.00
#
_symmetry.space_group_name_H-M   'P 1'
#
loop_
_entity.id
_entity.type
_entity.pdbx_description
1 polymer ?
#
loop_
_entity_poly.entity_id
_entity_poly.type
_entity_poly.pdbx_seq_one_letter_code
_entity_poly.pdbx_strand_id
1 'polypeptide(L)'
;MEALTAACEALHAPPRSPEADRRRAEAEAVLEHFKRSPSALADAMALLRDSQTPQVVQFHCVATIREVTLQRWPRLARTDKSQALDFLMQLLLERGAALSRFVAASALQTAVLLVKRGWLDRLESERAAVLQQMGVMLQPGNAIAHRLLAAKWLLAFVTEFSSASRASNMMQPVEFHTKSRRTLEKSGGLKNIVALAVPLLEDSIRSTTTACGDAGAAGNVPPEQLELLDAAFQLCVELLNWQFEDPRAGNLTWSLSASANDDDSGNRPVLTPQASWRPILVRPDLIHSAFNTYAFFRNVAAKNETLLHLARQFLIQLASLQGPIFERKTEQVQFLGEIFRGVVTVVHNPFLDLLAQSDFTGYELATRELIDCCQLLFRLVNNIGLEALLQANSGQLFSSFIEELGSLTSKLLHSALDRIQRYLREHPSEAIDELWELEGVEILLDAWVTLINDPQLLEVGVPGSSKPEAQQALAILSKASAPVLELYLQVQLELCAVEALAEQDEEEDVEDNAASSAREQYELAAALARLNSSASASLLASLVQSLMTSVQQELAKLQGRDEMTPVLSQLFEKLHFVILFVGLFLADDFEGERPGIPNRIHVTLRGVASAEDSPVVNLIMLVMSHVLEFEASRLAQNPTSDCVSPFVSEELLKTITRLCATYLAPDVLVNSGEVASALLQVFGFQNGGRAGELLNFLVQKATVYLLHWPTQPVVMEHLIEFLLVLSNTKAINPVLSSQMWQSLVQANASAGSFMAASTSGNDALNSAVARIPANLRGQLTEALCRAGMASTDQNMRAAHFQAVSHPVEQRLQQLIALPNFEAKQTANDVRVQEELTLLVEMYSGIARSAESTSHAPITTFCLSALPVIVKIFQIFQGDSQMVNLILTFFCLMVEAQLCYHSPRDALLVYTASDELIHAYCRHNLGKKSMLGGAEEENYADLLALLTLLSHLVSKDFIDFSEDATTEQEQADAARASSVVADVVFSGLRQVIPLMTEQLLAYPSLSKQYFTLVSYMVEVYAVKLVTLPSELFQMLLHSLLVGMRHVSVDVVRNSFQALGELASYHWKAQQGQKPGLEAHRQQNPDMFMAFLRVIFRMALFEDFNPVILDACAGTLYPLILIEQARYSALAEEVGHEQASLDPSSQQRLSAAFTELISFLSPADIATGTATTRKMRMQFKTNLYAFVAEVRGFLQVK
;
A
#
# COMPACT_ATOMS: atom_id res chain seq x y z
N MET A 1 -16.77 -44.40 -28.09
CA MET A 1 -17.27 -44.43 -26.70
C MET A 1 -16.21 -45.02 -25.77
N GLU A 2 -15.80 -46.28 -25.92
CA GLU A 2 -14.78 -46.92 -25.06
C GLU A 2 -13.47 -46.12 -24.95
N ALA A 3 -12.94 -45.61 -26.08
CA ALA A 3 -11.75 -44.77 -26.09
C ALA A 3 -11.92 -43.44 -25.32
N LEU A 4 -13.13 -42.85 -25.37
CA LEU A 4 -13.45 -41.62 -24.64
C LEU A 4 -13.51 -41.90 -23.13
N THR A 5 -14.17 -42.99 -22.74
CA THR A 5 -14.26 -43.43 -21.34
C THR A 5 -12.87 -43.69 -20.76
N ALA A 6 -12.02 -44.45 -21.46
CA ALA A 6 -10.66 -44.73 -21.03
C ALA A 6 -9.79 -43.46 -20.92
N ALA A 7 -9.95 -42.50 -21.83
CA ALA A 7 -9.24 -41.22 -21.77
C ALA A 7 -9.68 -40.37 -20.56
N CYS A 8 -10.99 -40.26 -20.33
CA CYS A 8 -11.53 -39.55 -19.17
C CYS A 8 -11.04 -40.17 -17.84
N GLU A 9 -11.03 -41.49 -17.74
CA GLU A 9 -10.53 -42.19 -16.55
C GLU A 9 -9.01 -41.97 -16.35
N ALA A 10 -8.23 -41.99 -17.43
CA ALA A 10 -6.78 -41.76 -17.37
C ALA A 10 -6.40 -40.33 -16.90
N LEU A 11 -7.17 -39.31 -17.29
CA LEU A 11 -6.95 -37.91 -16.90
C LEU A 11 -7.10 -37.65 -15.40
N HIS A 12 -7.90 -38.46 -14.72
CA HIS A 12 -8.19 -38.35 -13.29
C HIS A 12 -7.44 -39.40 -12.44
N ALA A 13 -6.52 -40.17 -13.04
CA ALA A 13 -5.64 -41.05 -12.29
C ALA A 13 -4.56 -40.22 -11.53
N PRO A 14 -4.18 -40.59 -10.30
CA PRO A 14 -3.18 -39.86 -9.52
C PRO A 14 -1.82 -39.84 -10.24
N PRO A 15 -1.10 -38.69 -10.26
CA PRO A 15 0.15 -38.56 -10.98
C PRO A 15 1.26 -39.34 -10.25
N ARG A 16 1.47 -40.59 -10.64
CA ARG A 16 2.56 -41.42 -10.14
C ARG A 16 3.44 -41.82 -11.32
N SER A 17 4.57 -41.11 -11.48
CA SER A 17 5.66 -41.28 -12.47
C SER A 17 5.57 -40.44 -13.77
N PRO A 18 6.72 -40.19 -14.44
CA PRO A 18 6.78 -39.51 -15.76
C PRO A 18 5.95 -40.20 -16.88
N GLU A 19 5.61 -41.47 -16.69
CA GLU A 19 4.75 -42.21 -17.62
C GLU A 19 3.27 -41.78 -17.51
N ALA A 20 2.90 -41.13 -16.40
CA ALA A 20 1.59 -40.50 -16.21
C ALA A 20 1.43 -39.26 -17.10
N ASP A 21 2.46 -38.43 -17.26
CA ASP A 21 2.42 -37.24 -18.13
C ASP A 21 2.17 -37.64 -19.59
N ARG A 22 2.81 -38.72 -20.04
CA ARG A 22 2.60 -39.26 -21.40
C ARG A 22 1.18 -39.75 -21.60
N ARG A 23 0.63 -40.54 -20.66
CA ARG A 23 -0.76 -41.03 -20.71
C ARG A 23 -1.77 -39.89 -20.63
N ARG A 24 -1.48 -38.84 -19.88
CA ARG A 24 -2.31 -37.64 -19.81
C ARG A 24 -2.34 -36.90 -21.15
N ALA A 25 -1.18 -36.69 -21.77
CA ALA A 25 -1.11 -36.09 -23.12
C ALA A 25 -1.84 -36.93 -24.18
N GLU A 26 -1.73 -38.26 -24.12
CA GLU A 26 -2.47 -39.19 -24.99
C GLU A 26 -4.00 -39.07 -24.76
N ALA A 27 -4.46 -39.00 -23.51
CA ALA A 27 -5.86 -38.82 -23.16
C ALA A 27 -6.43 -37.45 -23.60
N GLU A 28 -5.66 -36.37 -23.45
CA GLU A 28 -6.00 -35.03 -23.94
C GLU A 28 -6.15 -35.02 -25.47
N ALA A 29 -5.26 -35.72 -26.19
CA ALA A 29 -5.36 -35.86 -27.64
C ALA A 29 -6.65 -36.59 -28.08
N VAL A 30 -7.09 -37.61 -27.32
CA VAL A 30 -8.37 -38.31 -27.58
C VAL A 30 -9.56 -37.38 -27.36
N LEU A 31 -9.55 -36.56 -26.30
CA LEU A 31 -10.61 -35.56 -26.06
C LEU A 31 -10.66 -34.50 -27.16
N GLU A 32 -9.52 -33.99 -27.58
CA GLU A 32 -9.42 -33.04 -28.70
C GLU A 32 -9.95 -33.64 -30.00
N HIS A 33 -9.61 -34.90 -30.28
CA HIS A 33 -10.13 -35.60 -31.45
C HIS A 33 -11.66 -35.74 -31.39
N PHE A 34 -12.21 -36.10 -30.22
CA PHE A 34 -13.65 -36.20 -30.01
C PHE A 34 -14.36 -34.86 -30.24
N LYS A 35 -13.85 -33.75 -29.69
CA LYS A 35 -14.42 -32.39 -29.87
C LYS A 35 -14.46 -31.95 -31.34
N ARG A 36 -13.46 -32.36 -32.15
CA ARG A 36 -13.40 -32.05 -33.59
C ARG A 36 -14.39 -32.84 -34.45
N SER A 37 -14.97 -33.93 -33.93
CA SER A 37 -15.93 -34.74 -34.68
C SER A 37 -17.19 -33.93 -35.07
N PRO A 38 -17.73 -34.10 -36.30
CA PRO A 38 -18.97 -33.43 -36.69
C PRO A 38 -20.16 -33.82 -35.78
N SER A 39 -20.19 -35.06 -35.28
CA SER A 39 -21.25 -35.59 -34.41
C SER A 39 -21.05 -35.30 -32.91
N ALA A 40 -19.94 -34.64 -32.52
CA ALA A 40 -19.56 -34.47 -31.11
C ALA A 40 -20.68 -33.95 -30.20
N LEU A 41 -21.46 -32.96 -30.66
CA LEU A 41 -22.60 -32.41 -29.91
C LEU A 41 -23.72 -33.45 -29.72
N ALA A 42 -24.12 -34.13 -30.80
CA ALA A 42 -25.17 -35.15 -30.74
C ALA A 42 -24.75 -36.34 -29.88
N ASP A 43 -23.49 -36.77 -30.00
CA ASP A 43 -22.92 -37.88 -29.24
C ASP A 43 -22.81 -37.53 -27.75
N ALA A 44 -22.34 -36.33 -27.41
CA ALA A 44 -22.26 -35.85 -26.03
C ALA A 44 -23.66 -35.73 -25.39
N MET A 45 -24.66 -35.22 -26.13
CA MET A 45 -26.06 -35.17 -25.66
C MET A 45 -26.64 -36.57 -25.47
N ALA A 46 -26.36 -37.51 -26.37
CA ALA A 46 -26.80 -38.90 -26.26
C ALA A 46 -26.18 -39.60 -25.04
N LEU A 47 -24.87 -39.41 -24.80
CA LEU A 47 -24.16 -39.93 -23.64
C LEU A 47 -24.70 -39.35 -22.32
N LEU A 48 -25.07 -38.07 -22.30
CA LEU A 48 -25.69 -37.45 -21.13
C LEU A 48 -27.11 -37.95 -20.87
N ARG A 49 -27.85 -38.38 -21.91
CA ARG A 49 -29.19 -39.01 -21.75
C ARG A 49 -29.11 -40.41 -21.15
N ASP A 50 -28.02 -41.13 -21.39
CA ASP A 50 -27.80 -42.44 -20.80
C ASP A 50 -27.46 -42.32 -19.31
N SER A 51 -28.20 -43.04 -18.46
CA SER A 51 -27.97 -43.09 -17.02
C SER A 51 -26.78 -43.96 -16.63
N GLN A 52 -26.29 -44.81 -17.53
CA GLN A 52 -25.15 -45.70 -17.29
C GLN A 52 -23.79 -45.04 -17.58
N THR A 53 -23.77 -43.86 -18.19
CA THR A 53 -22.53 -43.13 -18.49
C THR A 53 -21.79 -42.73 -17.21
N PRO A 54 -20.49 -43.03 -17.06
CA PRO A 54 -19.71 -42.63 -15.88
C PRO A 54 -19.70 -41.12 -15.66
N GLN A 55 -19.71 -40.68 -14.40
CA GLN A 55 -19.84 -39.26 -14.02
C GLN A 55 -18.71 -38.37 -14.59
N VAL A 56 -17.49 -38.89 -14.65
CA VAL A 56 -16.34 -38.18 -15.24
C VAL A 56 -16.54 -37.97 -16.75
N VAL A 57 -17.08 -38.97 -17.45
CA VAL A 57 -17.43 -38.87 -18.87
C VAL A 57 -18.58 -37.88 -19.06
N GLN A 58 -19.58 -37.87 -18.17
CA GLN A 58 -20.66 -36.86 -18.20
C GLN A 58 -20.10 -35.44 -18.07
N PHE A 59 -19.14 -35.20 -17.17
CA PHE A 59 -18.49 -33.89 -17.04
C PHE A 59 -17.76 -33.45 -18.32
N HIS A 60 -17.00 -34.35 -18.94
CA HIS A 60 -16.36 -34.06 -20.22
C HIS A 60 -17.34 -33.92 -21.39
N CYS A 61 -18.50 -34.59 -21.35
CA CYS A 61 -19.58 -34.37 -22.31
C CYS A 61 -20.18 -32.97 -22.17
N VAL A 62 -20.39 -32.48 -20.94
CA VAL A 62 -20.81 -31.08 -20.71
C VAL A 62 -19.76 -30.09 -21.21
N ALA A 63 -18.48 -30.33 -20.90
CA ALA A 63 -17.37 -29.50 -21.42
C ALA A 63 -17.31 -29.52 -22.95
N THR A 64 -17.56 -30.68 -23.58
CA THR A 64 -17.66 -30.81 -25.04
C THR A 64 -18.82 -30.01 -25.60
N ILE A 65 -20.01 -30.09 -24.97
CA ILE A 65 -21.16 -29.27 -25.37
C ILE A 65 -20.80 -27.78 -25.28
N ARG A 66 -20.20 -27.35 -24.18
CA ARG A 66 -19.75 -25.97 -23.98
C ARG A 66 -18.82 -25.52 -25.10
N GLU A 67 -17.67 -26.17 -25.23
CA GLU A 67 -16.60 -25.75 -26.13
C GLU A 67 -17.00 -25.86 -27.60
N VAL A 68 -17.61 -26.98 -28.01
CA VAL A 68 -18.02 -27.18 -29.40
C VAL A 68 -19.15 -26.23 -29.80
N THR A 69 -20.10 -25.95 -28.89
CA THR A 69 -21.18 -24.98 -29.17
C THR A 69 -20.63 -23.56 -29.27
N LEU A 70 -19.71 -23.17 -28.39
CA LEU A 70 -19.04 -21.86 -28.44
C LEU A 70 -18.21 -21.69 -29.71
N GLN A 71 -17.36 -22.68 -30.03
CA GLN A 71 -16.51 -22.69 -31.21
C GLN A 71 -17.33 -22.61 -32.51
N ARG A 72 -18.47 -23.31 -32.57
CA ARG A 72 -19.34 -23.32 -33.75
C ARG A 72 -20.39 -22.20 -33.73
N TRP A 73 -20.50 -21.40 -32.66
CA TRP A 73 -21.61 -20.46 -32.44
C TRP A 73 -21.97 -19.59 -33.66
N PRO A 74 -21.03 -18.96 -34.39
CA PRO A 74 -21.37 -18.12 -35.54
C PRO A 74 -21.98 -18.89 -36.71
N ARG A 75 -21.68 -20.19 -36.82
CA ARG A 75 -22.10 -21.08 -37.92
C ARG A 75 -23.40 -21.84 -37.63
N LEU A 76 -23.84 -21.85 -36.37
CA LEU A 76 -25.06 -22.53 -35.95
C LEU A 76 -26.29 -21.71 -36.34
N ALA A 77 -27.31 -22.39 -36.89
CA ALA A 77 -28.61 -21.78 -37.10
C ALA A 77 -29.26 -21.46 -35.75
N ARG A 78 -30.24 -20.54 -35.74
CA ARG A 78 -30.91 -20.11 -34.50
C ARG A 78 -31.54 -21.27 -33.73
N THR A 79 -32.07 -22.27 -34.45
CA THR A 79 -32.61 -23.51 -33.87
C THR A 79 -31.54 -24.34 -33.17
N ASP A 80 -30.34 -24.43 -33.75
CA ASP A 80 -29.26 -25.26 -33.25
C ASP A 80 -28.56 -24.61 -32.06
N LYS A 81 -28.48 -23.27 -32.05
CA LYS A 81 -28.03 -22.48 -30.89
C LYS A 81 -28.92 -22.73 -29.67
N SER A 82 -30.24 -22.78 -29.87
CA SER A 82 -31.19 -23.07 -28.80
C SER A 82 -31.16 -24.54 -28.38
N GLN A 83 -30.93 -25.48 -29.32
CA GLN A 83 -30.95 -26.92 -29.04
C GLN A 83 -30.03 -27.35 -27.89
N ALA A 84 -28.80 -26.84 -27.84
CA ALA A 84 -27.86 -27.18 -26.76
C ALA A 84 -28.30 -26.60 -25.40
N LEU A 85 -28.80 -25.37 -25.40
CA LEU A 85 -29.33 -24.73 -24.19
C LEU A 85 -30.59 -25.45 -23.68
N ASP A 86 -31.54 -25.71 -24.58
CA ASP A 86 -32.79 -26.40 -24.28
C ASP A 86 -32.51 -27.81 -23.75
N PHE A 87 -31.55 -28.51 -24.35
CA PHE A 87 -31.10 -29.82 -23.88
C PHE A 87 -30.53 -29.76 -22.46
N LEU A 88 -29.60 -28.83 -22.18
CA LEU A 88 -29.00 -28.70 -20.85
C LEU A 88 -30.05 -28.33 -19.79
N MET A 89 -30.96 -27.40 -20.12
CA MET A 89 -32.05 -27.03 -19.21
C MET A 89 -33.01 -28.19 -18.99
N GLN A 90 -33.39 -28.93 -20.03
CA GLN A 90 -34.22 -30.14 -19.91
C GLN A 90 -33.53 -31.22 -19.08
N LEU A 91 -32.23 -31.46 -19.30
CA LEU A 91 -31.43 -32.40 -18.51
C LEU A 91 -31.41 -32.01 -17.03
N LEU A 92 -31.21 -30.73 -16.73
CA LEU A 92 -31.22 -30.21 -15.36
C LEU A 92 -32.61 -30.32 -14.72
N LEU A 93 -33.68 -30.08 -15.47
CA LEU A 93 -35.07 -30.22 -15.00
C LEU A 93 -35.46 -31.67 -14.73
N GLU A 94 -35.13 -32.59 -15.64
CA GLU A 94 -35.57 -33.99 -15.56
C GLU A 94 -34.66 -34.85 -14.69
N ARG A 95 -33.35 -34.57 -14.69
CA ARG A 95 -32.32 -35.43 -14.08
C ARG A 95 -31.33 -34.69 -13.19
N GLY A 96 -31.49 -33.38 -12.95
CA GLY A 96 -30.54 -32.58 -12.17
C GLY A 96 -30.23 -33.16 -10.80
N ALA A 97 -31.25 -33.64 -10.07
CA ALA A 97 -31.08 -34.27 -8.75
C ALA A 97 -30.37 -35.63 -8.78
N ALA A 98 -30.35 -36.31 -9.94
CA ALA A 98 -29.68 -37.60 -10.13
C ALA A 98 -28.23 -37.46 -10.64
N LEU A 99 -27.82 -36.26 -11.08
CA LEU A 99 -26.45 -35.98 -11.50
C LEU A 99 -25.54 -35.71 -10.29
N SER A 100 -24.24 -35.97 -10.42
CA SER A 100 -23.28 -35.55 -9.41
C SER A 100 -23.16 -34.03 -9.37
N ARG A 101 -22.90 -33.46 -8.18
CA ARG A 101 -22.87 -31.99 -7.97
C ARG A 101 -21.97 -31.25 -8.96
N PHE A 102 -20.78 -31.79 -9.25
CA PHE A 102 -19.83 -31.17 -10.19
C PHE A 102 -20.30 -31.23 -11.65
N VAL A 103 -21.05 -32.26 -12.07
CA VAL A 103 -21.65 -32.35 -13.41
C VAL A 103 -22.83 -31.38 -13.53
N ALA A 104 -23.72 -31.36 -12.54
CA ALA A 104 -24.86 -30.44 -12.50
C ALA A 104 -24.42 -28.97 -12.48
N ALA A 105 -23.42 -28.62 -11.66
CA ALA A 105 -22.84 -27.28 -11.61
C ALA A 105 -22.19 -26.89 -12.96
N SER A 106 -21.42 -27.80 -13.58
CA SER A 106 -20.83 -27.58 -14.90
C SER A 106 -21.90 -27.37 -15.98
N ALA A 107 -22.98 -28.16 -15.95
CA ALA A 107 -24.09 -28.04 -16.90
C ALA A 107 -24.85 -26.72 -16.73
N LEU A 108 -25.10 -26.31 -15.48
CA LEU A 108 -25.73 -25.04 -15.15
C LEU A 108 -24.88 -23.85 -15.61
N GLN A 109 -23.59 -23.85 -15.27
CA GLN A 109 -22.67 -22.80 -15.72
C GLN A 109 -22.61 -22.74 -17.24
N THR A 110 -22.57 -23.90 -17.91
CA THR A 110 -22.59 -23.97 -19.37
C THR A 110 -23.88 -23.39 -19.94
N ALA A 111 -25.05 -23.71 -19.37
CA ALA A 111 -26.32 -23.16 -19.82
C ALA A 111 -26.36 -21.62 -19.71
N VAL A 112 -25.95 -21.07 -18.55
CA VAL A 112 -25.85 -19.62 -18.34
C VAL A 112 -24.85 -18.98 -19.31
N LEU A 113 -23.69 -19.62 -19.50
CA LEU A 113 -22.65 -19.16 -20.39
C LEU A 113 -23.13 -19.09 -21.85
N LEU A 114 -23.87 -20.10 -22.32
CA LEU A 114 -24.49 -20.08 -23.65
C LEU A 114 -25.58 -18.99 -23.76
N VAL A 115 -26.31 -18.71 -22.67
CA VAL A 115 -27.24 -17.58 -22.62
C VAL A 115 -26.54 -16.24 -22.73
N LYS A 116 -25.45 -16.02 -21.99
CA LYS A 116 -24.62 -14.82 -22.13
C LYS A 116 -24.06 -14.72 -23.55
N ARG A 117 -23.53 -15.81 -24.11
CA ARG A 117 -23.01 -15.86 -25.48
C ARG A 117 -24.04 -15.42 -26.53
N GLY A 118 -25.30 -15.82 -26.34
CA GLY A 118 -26.43 -15.41 -27.18
C GLY A 118 -27.12 -14.12 -26.77
N TRP A 119 -26.66 -13.43 -25.71
CA TRP A 119 -27.37 -12.29 -25.13
C TRP A 119 -27.51 -11.14 -26.12
N LEU A 120 -26.42 -10.81 -26.83
CA LEU A 120 -26.45 -9.75 -27.84
C LEU A 120 -27.21 -10.14 -29.11
N ASP A 121 -27.29 -11.44 -29.44
CA ASP A 121 -28.07 -11.98 -30.58
C ASP A 121 -29.60 -11.87 -30.38
N ARG A 122 -30.05 -11.71 -29.13
CA ARG A 122 -31.48 -11.66 -28.75
C ARG A 122 -32.07 -10.26 -28.86
N LEU A 123 -33.34 -10.18 -29.26
CA LEU A 123 -34.13 -8.96 -29.15
C LEU A 123 -34.40 -8.62 -27.67
N GLU A 124 -34.71 -7.35 -27.38
CA GLU A 124 -35.03 -6.92 -26.01
C GLU A 124 -36.19 -7.72 -25.40
N SER A 125 -37.24 -7.99 -26.17
CA SER A 125 -38.37 -8.82 -25.76
C SER A 125 -37.96 -10.26 -25.43
N GLU A 126 -36.98 -10.80 -26.12
CA GLU A 126 -36.48 -12.17 -25.90
C GLU A 126 -35.56 -12.24 -24.68
N ARG A 127 -34.74 -11.21 -24.45
CA ARG A 127 -33.96 -11.05 -23.21
C ARG A 127 -34.88 -10.96 -22.00
N ALA A 128 -35.94 -10.16 -22.10
CA ALA A 128 -36.97 -10.07 -21.07
C ALA A 128 -37.66 -11.42 -20.85
N ALA A 129 -38.00 -12.14 -21.93
CA ALA A 129 -38.64 -13.46 -21.84
C ALA A 129 -37.77 -14.50 -21.10
N VAL A 130 -36.44 -14.46 -21.26
CA VAL A 130 -35.51 -15.37 -20.55
C VAL A 130 -35.57 -15.16 -19.03
N LEU A 131 -35.52 -13.90 -18.58
CA LEU A 131 -35.66 -13.58 -17.16
C LEU A 131 -37.09 -13.89 -16.65
N GLN A 132 -38.11 -13.64 -17.49
CA GLN A 132 -39.49 -13.97 -17.16
C GLN A 132 -39.71 -15.48 -16.99
N GLN A 133 -39.10 -16.32 -17.82
CA GLN A 133 -39.17 -17.78 -17.69
C GLN A 133 -38.60 -18.26 -16.35
N MET A 134 -37.45 -17.72 -15.94
CA MET A 134 -36.90 -18.01 -14.61
C MET A 134 -37.84 -17.52 -13.50
N GLY A 135 -38.41 -16.32 -13.65
CA GLY A 135 -39.41 -15.79 -12.72
C GLY A 135 -40.69 -16.63 -12.61
N VAL A 136 -41.14 -17.26 -13.70
CA VAL A 136 -42.25 -18.22 -13.70
C VAL A 136 -41.88 -19.47 -12.91
N MET A 137 -40.66 -19.99 -13.08
CA MET A 137 -40.18 -21.17 -12.33
C MET A 137 -40.04 -20.91 -10.84
N LEU A 138 -39.70 -19.68 -10.43
CA LEU A 138 -39.53 -19.29 -9.02
C LEU A 138 -40.84 -19.19 -8.21
N GLN A 139 -42.01 -19.20 -8.87
CA GLN A 139 -43.29 -19.02 -8.19
C GLN A 139 -43.56 -20.08 -7.10
N PRO A 140 -44.17 -19.71 -5.96
CA PRO A 140 -44.34 -20.60 -4.80
C PRO A 140 -45.10 -21.91 -5.09
N GLY A 141 -45.95 -21.93 -6.13
CA GLY A 141 -46.73 -23.11 -6.52
C GLY A 141 -45.97 -24.17 -7.32
N ASN A 142 -44.73 -23.93 -7.73
CA ASN A 142 -43.92 -24.89 -8.47
C ASN A 142 -43.12 -25.82 -7.54
N ALA A 143 -42.69 -26.97 -8.09
CA ALA A 143 -41.82 -27.89 -7.38
C ALA A 143 -40.52 -27.22 -6.90
N ILE A 144 -40.08 -27.55 -5.67
CA ILE A 144 -38.88 -26.96 -5.04
C ILE A 144 -37.65 -27.12 -5.93
N ALA A 145 -37.46 -28.31 -6.54
CA ALA A 145 -36.37 -28.56 -7.49
C ALA A 145 -36.34 -27.57 -8.67
N HIS A 146 -37.50 -27.18 -9.22
CA HIS A 146 -37.58 -26.18 -10.30
C HIS A 146 -37.22 -24.79 -9.80
N ARG A 147 -37.70 -24.41 -8.61
CA ARG A 147 -37.38 -23.13 -7.97
C ARG A 147 -35.89 -23.02 -7.68
N LEU A 148 -35.29 -24.10 -7.15
CA LEU A 148 -33.86 -24.20 -6.84
C LEU A 148 -33.00 -24.06 -8.09
N LEU A 149 -33.38 -24.75 -9.18
CA LEU A 149 -32.69 -24.62 -10.46
C LEU A 149 -32.73 -23.17 -10.98
N ALA A 150 -33.90 -22.53 -10.95
CA ALA A 150 -34.04 -21.14 -11.41
C ALA A 150 -33.25 -20.15 -10.53
N ALA A 151 -33.21 -20.35 -9.22
CA ALA A 151 -32.43 -19.52 -8.30
C ALA A 151 -30.92 -19.64 -8.56
N LYS A 152 -30.40 -20.88 -8.63
CA LYS A 152 -28.99 -21.14 -8.95
C LYS A 152 -28.63 -20.64 -10.36
N TRP A 153 -29.56 -20.71 -11.31
CA TRP A 153 -29.37 -20.16 -12.66
C TRP A 153 -29.22 -18.63 -12.64
N LEU A 154 -30.09 -17.91 -11.91
CA LEU A 154 -29.99 -16.46 -11.78
C LEU A 154 -28.71 -16.04 -11.07
N LEU A 155 -28.31 -16.76 -10.01
CA LEU A 155 -27.05 -16.52 -9.32
C LEU A 155 -25.85 -16.67 -10.26
N ALA A 156 -25.78 -17.79 -10.98
CA ALA A 156 -24.74 -18.02 -11.97
C ALA A 156 -24.79 -16.96 -13.09
N PHE A 157 -25.98 -16.51 -13.50
CA PHE A 157 -26.16 -15.45 -14.48
C PHE A 157 -25.61 -14.10 -14.01
N VAL A 158 -25.93 -13.67 -12.79
CA VAL A 158 -25.40 -12.42 -12.22
C VAL A 158 -23.88 -12.51 -12.09
N THR A 159 -23.38 -13.60 -11.51
CA THR A 159 -21.93 -13.84 -11.32
C THR A 159 -21.18 -13.83 -12.66
N GLU A 160 -21.76 -14.42 -13.70
CA GLU A 160 -21.15 -14.48 -15.01
C GLU A 160 -21.13 -13.09 -15.69
N PHE A 161 -22.09 -12.20 -15.41
CA PHE A 161 -22.09 -10.84 -15.96
C PHE A 161 -21.28 -9.82 -15.13
N SER A 162 -20.89 -10.14 -13.89
CA SER A 162 -20.24 -9.20 -12.96
C SER A 162 -18.73 -8.99 -13.21
N SER A 163 -18.03 -9.96 -13.82
CA SER A 163 -16.57 -9.89 -14.10
C SER A 163 -16.22 -10.24 -15.56
N ALA A 164 -15.21 -9.54 -16.12
CA ALA A 164 -14.64 -9.86 -17.43
C ALA A 164 -13.52 -10.92 -17.37
N SER A 165 -12.76 -10.99 -16.26
CA SER A 165 -11.60 -11.89 -16.13
C SER A 165 -12.01 -13.37 -16.06
N ARG A 166 -13.19 -13.66 -15.50
CA ARG A 166 -13.74 -15.02 -15.42
C ARG A 166 -14.30 -15.54 -16.76
N ALA A 167 -14.28 -14.73 -17.82
CA ALA A 167 -14.95 -15.02 -19.09
C ALA A 167 -14.05 -15.61 -20.20
N SER A 168 -12.79 -15.95 -19.89
CA SER A 168 -11.85 -16.60 -20.83
C SER A 168 -12.43 -17.84 -21.52
N ASN A 169 -13.32 -18.56 -20.84
CA ASN A 169 -13.97 -19.77 -21.36
C ASN A 169 -14.92 -19.54 -22.56
N MET A 170 -15.38 -18.32 -22.84
CA MET A 170 -16.29 -18.05 -23.96
C MET A 170 -15.59 -17.82 -25.30
N MET A 171 -14.27 -17.60 -25.27
CA MET A 171 -13.51 -17.18 -26.45
C MET A 171 -14.16 -15.95 -27.12
N GLN A 172 -14.56 -14.96 -26.31
CA GLN A 172 -15.22 -13.75 -26.79
C GLN A 172 -14.45 -12.49 -26.36
N PRO A 173 -14.64 -11.37 -27.09
CA PRO A 173 -14.09 -10.08 -26.72
C PRO A 173 -14.42 -9.58 -25.33
N VAL A 174 -13.46 -8.87 -24.70
CA VAL A 174 -13.77 -7.98 -23.57
C VAL A 174 -14.90 -7.01 -23.95
N GLU A 175 -14.88 -6.46 -25.17
CA GLU A 175 -15.96 -5.61 -25.70
C GLU A 175 -17.33 -6.29 -25.64
N PHE A 176 -17.39 -7.59 -25.96
CA PHE A 176 -18.62 -8.39 -25.88
C PHE A 176 -19.12 -8.47 -24.44
N HIS A 177 -18.22 -8.67 -23.48
CA HIS A 177 -18.55 -8.68 -22.06
C HIS A 177 -19.01 -7.31 -21.56
N THR A 178 -18.34 -6.21 -21.94
CA THR A 178 -18.77 -4.83 -21.62
C THR A 178 -20.15 -4.54 -22.19
N LYS A 179 -20.37 -4.84 -23.47
CA LYS A 179 -21.67 -4.61 -24.13
C LYS A 179 -22.76 -5.46 -23.49
N SER A 180 -22.48 -6.70 -23.14
CA SER A 180 -23.44 -7.60 -22.50
C SER A 180 -23.86 -7.10 -21.12
N ARG A 181 -22.89 -6.70 -20.28
CA ARG A 181 -23.11 -6.08 -18.97
C ARG A 181 -23.94 -4.81 -19.07
N ARG A 182 -23.52 -3.86 -19.90
CA ARG A 182 -24.25 -2.59 -20.11
C ARG A 182 -25.66 -2.80 -20.64
N THR A 183 -25.85 -3.77 -21.52
CA THR A 183 -27.17 -4.11 -22.02
C THR A 183 -28.07 -4.60 -20.89
N LEU A 184 -27.54 -5.44 -19.98
CA LEU A 184 -28.27 -5.91 -18.81
C LEU A 184 -28.62 -4.76 -17.82
N GLU A 185 -27.67 -3.85 -17.58
CA GLU A 185 -27.87 -2.67 -16.73
C GLU A 185 -28.92 -1.70 -17.32
N LYS A 186 -28.79 -1.36 -18.61
CA LYS A 186 -29.66 -0.39 -19.29
C LYS A 186 -31.06 -0.92 -19.58
N SER A 187 -31.21 -2.22 -19.84
CA SER A 187 -32.51 -2.82 -20.12
C SER A 187 -33.39 -3.00 -18.86
N GLY A 188 -32.93 -2.53 -17.70
CA GLY A 188 -33.58 -2.79 -16.42
C GLY A 188 -33.50 -4.26 -15.98
N GLY A 189 -32.63 -5.07 -16.61
CA GLY A 189 -32.51 -6.50 -16.33
C GLY A 189 -32.10 -6.78 -14.88
N LEU A 190 -31.11 -6.04 -14.36
CA LEU A 190 -30.71 -6.17 -12.94
C LEU A 190 -31.87 -5.85 -11.99
N LYS A 191 -32.63 -4.77 -12.26
CA LYS A 191 -33.83 -4.44 -11.47
C LYS A 191 -34.84 -5.60 -11.49
N ASN A 192 -35.06 -6.21 -12.65
CA ASN A 192 -35.98 -7.34 -12.77
C ASN A 192 -35.49 -8.54 -11.97
N ILE A 193 -34.18 -8.82 -11.97
CA ILE A 193 -33.61 -9.92 -11.18
C ILE A 193 -33.76 -9.63 -9.68
N VAL A 194 -33.51 -8.40 -9.22
CA VAL A 194 -33.75 -8.01 -7.82
C VAL A 194 -35.23 -8.14 -7.44
N ALA A 195 -36.14 -7.77 -8.34
CA ALA A 195 -37.58 -7.94 -8.17
C ALA A 195 -38.03 -9.41 -8.17
N LEU A 196 -37.18 -10.36 -8.57
CA LEU A 196 -37.41 -11.80 -8.43
C LEU A 196 -36.71 -12.36 -7.19
N ALA A 197 -35.48 -11.94 -6.92
CA ALA A 197 -34.62 -12.44 -5.86
C ALA A 197 -35.15 -12.09 -4.47
N VAL A 198 -35.57 -10.85 -4.25
CA VAL A 198 -36.05 -10.41 -2.93
C VAL A 198 -37.37 -11.09 -2.52
N PRO A 199 -38.41 -11.17 -3.39
CA PRO A 199 -39.60 -11.95 -3.06
C PRO A 199 -39.34 -13.45 -2.93
N LEU A 200 -38.40 -14.01 -3.71
CA LEU A 200 -37.96 -15.39 -3.55
C LEU A 200 -37.37 -15.61 -2.15
N LEU A 201 -36.50 -14.70 -1.70
CA LEU A 201 -35.90 -14.75 -0.38
C LEU A 201 -36.99 -14.69 0.70
N GLU A 202 -37.92 -13.73 0.63
CA GLU A 202 -39.02 -13.61 1.60
C GLU A 202 -39.92 -14.87 1.66
N ASP A 203 -40.24 -15.45 0.50
CA ASP A 203 -41.02 -16.70 0.44
C ASP A 203 -40.21 -17.91 0.96
N SER A 204 -38.93 -17.99 0.63
CA SER A 204 -38.04 -19.07 1.09
C SER A 204 -37.81 -18.99 2.60
N ILE A 205 -37.68 -17.78 3.15
CA ILE A 205 -37.65 -17.51 4.59
C ILE A 205 -38.94 -18.02 5.23
N ARG A 206 -40.09 -17.53 4.76
CA ARG A 206 -41.40 -17.88 5.35
C ARG A 206 -41.65 -19.38 5.28
N SER A 207 -41.48 -19.99 4.12
CA SER A 207 -41.74 -21.42 3.90
C SER A 207 -40.85 -22.29 4.78
N THR A 208 -39.56 -21.95 4.91
CA THR A 208 -38.63 -22.73 5.72
C THR A 208 -38.93 -22.60 7.20
N THR A 209 -39.20 -21.38 7.70
CA THR A 209 -39.61 -21.17 9.09
C THR A 209 -40.92 -21.92 9.42
N THR A 210 -41.91 -21.91 8.50
CA THR A 210 -43.16 -22.67 8.71
C THR A 210 -42.97 -24.19 8.70
N ALA A 211 -42.05 -24.71 7.88
CA ALA A 211 -41.77 -26.14 7.80
C ALA A 211 -41.13 -26.69 9.09
N CYS A 212 -40.47 -25.84 9.88
CA CYS A 212 -39.83 -26.23 11.13
C CYS A 212 -40.79 -26.38 12.33
N GLY A 213 -41.94 -25.69 12.33
CA GLY A 213 -42.88 -25.63 13.47
C GLY A 213 -42.31 -24.93 14.72
N ASP A 214 -43.15 -24.73 15.74
CA ASP A 214 -42.80 -24.02 16.99
C ASP A 214 -41.80 -24.78 17.90
N ALA A 215 -41.50 -26.04 17.58
CA ALA A 215 -40.75 -26.95 18.45
C ALA A 215 -39.43 -27.42 17.80
N GLY A 216 -38.54 -26.52 17.39
CA GLY A 216 -37.08 -26.65 17.32
C GLY A 216 -36.40 -27.87 16.64
N ALA A 217 -37.13 -28.83 16.10
CA ALA A 217 -36.58 -30.06 15.54
C ALA A 217 -36.24 -29.86 14.06
N ALA A 218 -35.00 -29.48 13.79
CA ALA A 218 -34.41 -29.31 12.45
C ALA A 218 -34.61 -30.50 11.49
N GLY A 219 -34.89 -31.69 12.03
CA GLY A 219 -34.95 -32.94 11.28
C GLY A 219 -36.06 -33.04 10.22
N ASN A 220 -36.96 -32.04 10.13
CA ASN A 220 -38.11 -32.08 9.24
C ASN A 220 -38.03 -31.12 8.03
N VAL A 221 -36.99 -30.29 7.89
CA VAL A 221 -36.85 -29.43 6.69
C VAL A 221 -36.22 -30.22 5.54
N PRO A 222 -36.86 -30.30 4.37
CA PRO A 222 -36.27 -30.92 3.20
C PRO A 222 -34.93 -30.24 2.83
N PRO A 223 -33.86 -31.00 2.52
CA PRO A 223 -32.55 -30.41 2.20
C PRO A 223 -32.61 -29.46 1.00
N GLU A 224 -33.45 -29.77 0.00
CA GLU A 224 -33.68 -28.91 -1.18
C GLU A 224 -34.28 -27.54 -0.81
N GLN A 225 -35.05 -27.47 0.28
CA GLN A 225 -35.64 -26.23 0.76
C GLN A 225 -34.59 -25.33 1.43
N LEU A 226 -33.65 -25.91 2.17
CA LEU A 226 -32.49 -25.19 2.72
C LEU A 226 -31.58 -24.70 1.60
N GLU A 227 -31.27 -25.56 0.61
CA GLU A 227 -30.46 -25.15 -0.55
C GLU A 227 -31.12 -24.02 -1.36
N LEU A 228 -32.46 -23.95 -1.41
CA LEU A 228 -33.17 -22.86 -2.06
C LEU A 228 -33.00 -21.54 -1.31
N LEU A 229 -33.05 -21.60 0.02
CA LEU A 229 -32.82 -20.44 0.87
C LEU A 229 -31.37 -19.94 0.74
N ASP A 230 -30.39 -20.86 0.73
CA ASP A 230 -28.97 -20.54 0.48
C ASP A 230 -28.80 -19.80 -0.84
N ALA A 231 -29.34 -20.36 -1.93
CA ALA A 231 -29.26 -19.76 -3.26
C ALA A 231 -29.95 -18.38 -3.33
N ALA A 232 -31.07 -18.20 -2.62
CA ALA A 232 -31.78 -16.92 -2.56
C ALA A 232 -30.97 -15.84 -1.85
N PHE A 233 -30.34 -16.16 -0.70
CA PHE A 233 -29.45 -15.22 -0.02
C PHE A 233 -28.21 -14.89 -0.86
N GLN A 234 -27.53 -15.90 -1.42
CA GLN A 234 -26.35 -15.68 -2.28
C GLN A 234 -26.68 -14.76 -3.45
N LEU A 235 -27.83 -14.98 -4.12
CA LEU A 235 -28.27 -14.13 -5.22
C LEU A 235 -28.48 -12.68 -4.78
N CYS A 236 -29.12 -12.45 -3.64
CA CYS A 236 -29.31 -11.12 -3.10
C CYS A 236 -27.98 -10.44 -2.74
N VAL A 237 -27.05 -11.15 -2.10
CA VAL A 237 -25.73 -10.63 -1.73
C VAL A 237 -24.92 -10.28 -2.98
N GLU A 238 -24.85 -11.15 -3.98
CA GLU A 238 -24.15 -10.88 -5.25
C GLU A 238 -24.74 -9.69 -6.01
N LEU A 239 -26.07 -9.51 -5.98
CA LEU A 239 -26.72 -8.34 -6.58
C LEU A 239 -26.39 -7.04 -5.85
N LEU A 240 -26.27 -7.08 -4.53
CA LEU A 240 -25.88 -5.92 -3.73
C LEU A 240 -24.37 -5.63 -3.82
N ASN A 241 -23.54 -6.63 -4.11
CA ASN A 241 -22.12 -6.44 -4.41
C ASN A 241 -21.85 -5.95 -5.85
N TRP A 242 -22.89 -5.72 -6.65
CA TRP A 242 -22.73 -5.26 -8.03
C TRP A 242 -22.14 -3.86 -8.10
N GLN A 243 -20.93 -3.75 -8.67
CA GLN A 243 -20.26 -2.47 -8.88
C GLN A 243 -20.88 -1.73 -10.08
N PHE A 244 -21.52 -0.59 -9.87
CA PHE A 244 -22.00 0.24 -11.00
C PHE A 244 -20.83 1.01 -11.61
N GLU A 245 -20.77 1.13 -12.95
CA GLU A 245 -19.72 1.92 -13.63
C GLU A 245 -19.76 3.39 -13.14
N ASP A 246 -18.63 3.90 -12.62
CA ASP A 246 -18.47 5.34 -12.44
C ASP A 246 -18.38 5.99 -13.84
N PRO A 247 -19.29 6.89 -14.22
CA PRO A 247 -19.24 7.58 -15.52
C PRO A 247 -17.93 8.36 -15.76
N ARG A 248 -17.10 8.59 -14.73
CA ARG A 248 -15.79 9.23 -14.82
C ARG A 248 -14.64 8.26 -15.08
N ALA A 249 -14.79 6.98 -14.73
CA ALA A 249 -13.79 5.94 -14.99
C ALA A 249 -14.02 5.34 -16.38
N GLY A 250 -13.00 5.38 -17.25
CA GLY A 250 -13.10 4.86 -18.62
C GLY A 250 -13.43 3.37 -18.66
N ASN A 251 -14.07 2.93 -19.76
CA ASN A 251 -14.68 1.59 -20.01
C ASN A 251 -13.86 0.32 -19.70
N LEU A 252 -12.59 0.42 -19.30
CA LEU A 252 -11.66 -0.70 -19.17
C LEU A 252 -11.24 -1.03 -17.73
N THR A 253 -11.49 -0.16 -16.74
CA THR A 253 -11.10 -0.42 -15.34
C THR A 253 -11.75 -1.71 -14.83
N TRP A 254 -13.08 -1.84 -14.97
CA TRP A 254 -13.84 -3.00 -14.50
C TRP A 254 -13.41 -4.36 -15.11
N SER A 255 -12.94 -4.36 -16.37
CA SER A 255 -12.59 -5.61 -17.07
C SER A 255 -11.19 -6.12 -16.74
N LEU A 256 -10.37 -5.28 -16.13
CA LEU A 256 -8.92 -5.42 -16.08
C LEU A 256 -8.36 -5.26 -14.66
N SER A 257 -9.14 -4.71 -13.72
CA SER A 257 -8.81 -4.58 -12.30
C SER A 257 -9.27 -5.75 -11.43
N ALA A 258 -10.02 -6.71 -11.97
CA ALA A 258 -10.66 -7.80 -11.20
C ALA A 258 -9.67 -8.84 -10.61
N SER A 259 -8.37 -8.55 -10.59
CA SER A 259 -7.30 -9.40 -10.04
C SER A 259 -6.37 -8.65 -9.08
N ALA A 260 -6.59 -7.36 -8.82
CA ALA A 260 -5.72 -6.57 -7.94
C ALA A 260 -6.53 -6.07 -6.74
N ASN A 261 -6.23 -6.66 -5.58
CA ASN A 261 -6.65 -6.32 -4.22
C ASN A 261 -8.05 -6.81 -3.81
N ASP A 262 -8.11 -8.08 -3.39
CA ASP A 262 -9.16 -8.60 -2.50
C ASP A 262 -8.91 -8.23 -1.02
N ASP A 263 -7.72 -7.73 -0.64
CA ASP A 263 -7.37 -7.40 0.76
C ASP A 263 -8.03 -6.14 1.33
N ASP A 264 -8.69 -5.31 0.53
CA ASP A 264 -9.31 -4.05 1.02
C ASP A 264 -10.82 -4.19 1.26
N SER A 265 -11.28 -5.37 1.70
CA SER A 265 -12.71 -5.63 1.95
C SER A 265 -13.29 -4.84 3.13
N GLY A 266 -12.44 -4.41 4.08
CA GLY A 266 -12.85 -3.61 5.23
C GLY A 266 -13.29 -2.19 4.83
N ASN A 267 -12.60 -1.57 3.87
CA ASN A 267 -12.69 -0.13 3.66
C ASN A 267 -13.61 0.31 2.52
N ARG A 268 -14.18 -0.59 1.70
CA ARG A 268 -15.05 -0.20 0.57
C ARG A 268 -16.31 0.53 1.05
N PRO A 269 -16.42 1.86 0.92
CA PRO A 269 -17.60 2.58 1.37
C PRO A 269 -18.46 2.80 0.14
N VAL A 270 -19.66 2.23 0.07
CA VAL A 270 -20.65 2.85 -0.83
C VAL A 270 -21.51 1.97 -1.75
N LEU A 271 -22.58 1.29 -1.33
CA LEU A 271 -23.54 0.75 -2.32
C LEU A 271 -24.53 1.83 -2.75
N THR A 272 -24.48 2.27 -4.02
CA THR A 272 -25.37 3.29 -4.60
C THR A 272 -26.31 2.76 -5.70
N PRO A 273 -27.34 1.94 -5.40
CA PRO A 273 -28.27 1.48 -6.41
C PRO A 273 -29.14 2.61 -6.94
N GLN A 274 -29.74 2.39 -8.11
CA GLN A 274 -30.64 3.36 -8.73
C GLN A 274 -31.94 3.55 -7.93
N ALA A 275 -32.52 4.76 -8.01
CA ALA A 275 -33.81 5.10 -7.40
C ALA A 275 -34.95 4.12 -7.72
N SER A 276 -34.88 3.46 -8.88
CA SER A 276 -35.89 2.51 -9.36
C SER A 276 -35.97 1.21 -8.54
N TRP A 277 -34.97 0.92 -7.68
CA TRP A 277 -34.90 -0.26 -6.80
C TRP A 277 -35.55 -0.01 -5.44
N ARG A 278 -35.81 1.25 -5.10
CA ARG A 278 -36.39 1.71 -3.84
C ARG A 278 -37.61 0.90 -3.37
N PRO A 279 -38.64 0.61 -4.21
CA PRO A 279 -39.81 -0.15 -3.77
C PRO A 279 -39.51 -1.60 -3.38
N ILE A 280 -38.35 -2.12 -3.78
CA ILE A 280 -37.96 -3.51 -3.56
C ILE A 280 -37.10 -3.63 -2.29
N LEU A 281 -36.11 -2.74 -2.12
CA LEU A 281 -35.11 -2.82 -1.05
C LEU A 281 -35.40 -1.96 0.18
N VAL A 282 -36.01 -0.78 0.02
CA VAL A 282 -36.25 0.15 1.14
C VAL A 282 -37.55 -0.23 1.83
N ARG A 283 -37.54 -1.37 2.53
CA ARG A 283 -38.71 -1.94 3.25
C ARG A 283 -38.30 -2.45 4.63
N PRO A 284 -38.88 -1.96 5.74
CA PRO A 284 -38.60 -2.45 7.08
C PRO A 284 -38.86 -3.95 7.25
N ASP A 285 -39.94 -4.47 6.64
CA ASP A 285 -40.30 -5.90 6.72
C ASP A 285 -39.20 -6.83 6.18
N LEU A 286 -38.39 -6.37 5.21
CA LEU A 286 -37.27 -7.13 4.67
C LEU A 286 -36.14 -7.25 5.70
N ILE A 287 -35.85 -6.17 6.42
CA ILE A 287 -34.88 -6.15 7.51
C ILE A 287 -35.35 -7.09 8.63
N HIS A 288 -36.60 -6.95 9.07
CA HIS A 288 -37.15 -7.78 10.13
C HIS A 288 -37.18 -9.26 9.73
N SER A 289 -37.54 -9.58 8.49
CA SER A 289 -37.52 -10.95 7.98
C SER A 289 -36.10 -11.53 7.98
N ALA A 290 -35.08 -10.77 7.57
CA ALA A 290 -33.70 -11.22 7.59
C ALA A 290 -33.19 -11.50 9.01
N PHE A 291 -33.42 -10.60 9.97
CA PHE A 291 -33.05 -10.83 11.38
C PHE A 291 -33.82 -11.99 12.01
N ASN A 292 -35.12 -12.10 11.76
CA ASN A 292 -35.92 -13.22 12.28
C ASN A 292 -35.44 -14.56 11.73
N THR A 293 -35.06 -14.60 10.46
CA THR A 293 -34.47 -15.79 9.80
C THR A 293 -33.16 -16.17 10.47
N TYR A 294 -32.29 -15.18 10.64
CA TYR A 294 -31.01 -15.37 11.29
C TYR A 294 -31.19 -15.92 12.72
N ALA A 295 -32.01 -15.24 13.54
CA ALA A 295 -32.32 -15.65 14.90
C ALA A 295 -32.95 -17.05 14.97
N PHE A 296 -33.78 -17.41 13.98
CA PHE A 296 -34.36 -18.75 13.88
C PHE A 296 -33.28 -19.81 13.66
N PHE A 297 -32.49 -19.73 12.57
CA PHE A 297 -31.50 -20.76 12.25
C PHE A 297 -30.35 -20.83 13.26
N ARG A 298 -30.07 -19.72 13.92
CA ARG A 298 -29.11 -19.66 15.02
C ARG A 298 -29.49 -20.59 16.19
N ASN A 299 -30.78 -20.76 16.46
CA ASN A 299 -31.30 -21.57 17.57
C ASN A 299 -31.54 -23.05 17.22
N VAL A 300 -31.22 -23.47 16.00
CA VAL A 300 -31.51 -24.82 15.49
C VAL A 300 -30.28 -25.71 15.58
N ALA A 301 -30.44 -26.95 16.06
CA ALA A 301 -29.34 -27.87 16.38
C ALA A 301 -28.39 -28.22 15.22
N ALA A 302 -28.80 -28.01 13.96
CA ALA A 302 -28.02 -28.33 12.76
C ALA A 302 -27.24 -27.14 12.17
N LYS A 303 -27.11 -26.02 12.91
CA LYS A 303 -26.30 -24.81 12.61
C LYS A 303 -25.77 -24.74 11.18
N ASN A 304 -26.60 -24.24 10.25
CA ASN A 304 -26.17 -24.07 8.88
C ASN A 304 -25.25 -22.83 8.79
N GLU A 305 -23.94 -23.06 8.85
CA GLU A 305 -22.89 -22.04 8.77
C GLU A 305 -23.07 -21.11 7.56
N THR A 306 -23.38 -21.68 6.40
CA THR A 306 -23.55 -20.93 5.16
C THR A 306 -24.73 -19.95 5.26
N LEU A 307 -25.89 -20.41 5.75
CA LEU A 307 -27.06 -19.53 5.94
C LEU A 307 -26.79 -18.41 6.94
N LEU A 308 -26.15 -18.73 8.06
CA LEU A 308 -25.85 -17.75 9.11
C LEU A 308 -24.92 -16.66 8.58
N HIS A 309 -23.86 -17.04 7.88
CA HIS A 309 -22.94 -16.11 7.24
C HIS A 309 -23.66 -15.25 6.20
N LEU A 310 -24.38 -15.86 5.25
CA LEU A 310 -25.06 -15.13 4.17
C LEU A 310 -26.14 -14.16 4.68
N ALA A 311 -26.88 -14.53 5.73
CA ALA A 311 -27.88 -13.66 6.32
C ALA A 311 -27.24 -12.40 6.93
N ARG A 312 -26.09 -12.53 7.62
CA ARG A 312 -25.34 -11.39 8.16
C ARG A 312 -24.71 -10.55 7.05
N GLN A 313 -24.12 -11.17 6.03
CA GLN A 313 -23.61 -10.46 4.86
C GLN A 313 -24.69 -9.65 4.14
N PHE A 314 -25.90 -10.22 3.98
CA PHE A 314 -27.04 -9.48 3.43
C PHE A 314 -27.39 -8.25 4.26
N LEU A 315 -27.39 -8.37 5.60
CA LEU A 315 -27.62 -7.23 6.51
C LEU A 315 -26.52 -6.16 6.40
N ILE A 316 -25.25 -6.56 6.29
CA ILE A 316 -24.10 -5.65 6.09
C ILE A 316 -24.27 -4.87 4.78
N GLN A 317 -24.70 -5.55 3.71
CA GLN A 317 -24.96 -4.89 2.43
C GLN A 317 -26.15 -3.93 2.49
N LEU A 318 -27.22 -4.28 3.21
CA LEU A 318 -28.33 -3.35 3.45
C LEU A 318 -27.91 -2.13 4.28
N ALA A 319 -27.05 -2.32 5.28
CA ALA A 319 -26.48 -1.23 6.07
C ALA A 319 -25.59 -0.30 5.22
N SER A 320 -25.09 -0.80 4.09
CA SER A 320 -24.23 -0.10 3.14
C SER A 320 -24.98 0.69 2.06
N LEU A 321 -26.32 0.72 2.08
CA LEU A 321 -27.13 1.44 1.09
C LEU A 321 -27.05 2.97 1.26
N GLN A 322 -26.74 3.66 0.15
CA GLN A 322 -26.83 5.11 0.07
C GLN A 322 -27.25 5.62 -1.32
N GLY A 323 -27.35 6.95 -1.43
CA GLY A 323 -27.49 7.65 -2.71
C GLY A 323 -28.94 7.74 -3.16
N PRO A 324 -29.21 7.71 -4.48
CA PRO A 324 -30.51 8.10 -5.04
C PRO A 324 -31.65 7.12 -4.73
N ILE A 325 -31.38 5.99 -4.08
CA ILE A 325 -32.40 5.06 -3.60
C ILE A 325 -33.25 5.65 -2.46
N PHE A 326 -32.71 6.59 -1.70
CA PHE A 326 -33.42 7.34 -0.66
C PHE A 326 -33.86 8.71 -1.20
N GLU A 327 -35.13 9.09 -0.97
CA GLU A 327 -35.61 10.41 -1.37
C GLU A 327 -35.13 11.51 -0.43
N ARG A 328 -34.92 11.17 0.85
CA ARG A 328 -34.50 12.10 1.91
C ARG A 328 -33.54 11.41 2.86
N LYS A 329 -32.59 12.18 3.43
CA LYS A 329 -31.66 11.68 4.45
C LYS A 329 -32.40 11.13 5.68
N THR A 330 -33.52 11.74 6.08
CA THR A 330 -34.33 11.29 7.22
C THR A 330 -34.90 9.88 7.04
N GLU A 331 -35.26 9.50 5.82
CA GLU A 331 -35.72 8.15 5.52
C GLU A 331 -34.58 7.14 5.55
N GLN A 332 -33.41 7.50 5.00
CA GLN A 332 -32.21 6.66 5.12
C GLN A 332 -31.91 6.37 6.59
N VAL A 333 -31.96 7.39 7.44
CA VAL A 333 -31.76 7.27 8.89
C VAL A 333 -32.79 6.35 9.54
N GLN A 334 -34.06 6.44 9.15
CA GLN A 334 -35.11 5.54 9.65
C GLN A 334 -34.86 4.09 9.25
N PHE A 335 -34.50 3.86 7.98
CA PHE A 335 -34.19 2.53 7.45
C PHE A 335 -32.98 1.91 8.17
N LEU A 336 -31.88 2.66 8.30
CA LEU A 336 -30.68 2.21 9.00
C LEU A 336 -30.91 2.07 10.51
N GLY A 337 -31.81 2.88 11.10
CA GLY A 337 -32.23 2.75 12.49
C GLY A 337 -32.96 1.44 12.81
N GLU A 338 -33.70 0.87 11.85
CA GLU A 338 -34.29 -0.47 12.01
C GLU A 338 -33.22 -1.57 11.99
N ILE A 339 -32.16 -1.42 11.18
CA ILE A 339 -31.02 -2.34 11.21
C ILE A 339 -30.31 -2.26 12.55
N PHE A 340 -30.06 -1.04 13.07
CA PHE A 340 -29.46 -0.84 14.38
C PHE A 340 -30.22 -1.57 15.50
N ARG A 341 -31.56 -1.50 15.53
CA ARG A 341 -32.38 -2.24 16.51
C ARG A 341 -32.21 -3.76 16.41
N GLY A 342 -32.10 -4.28 15.19
CA GLY A 342 -31.82 -5.70 14.96
C GLY A 342 -30.45 -6.11 15.50
N VAL A 343 -29.41 -5.31 15.22
CA VAL A 343 -28.05 -5.53 15.72
C VAL A 343 -28.01 -5.54 17.26
N VAL A 344 -28.61 -4.55 17.91
CA VAL A 344 -28.72 -4.48 19.38
C VAL A 344 -29.38 -5.74 19.96
N THR A 345 -30.39 -6.28 19.28
CA THR A 345 -31.07 -7.51 19.71
C THR A 345 -30.12 -8.72 19.67
N VAL A 346 -29.29 -8.83 18.62
CA VAL A 346 -28.30 -9.90 18.46
C VAL A 346 -27.15 -9.74 19.47
N VAL A 347 -26.67 -8.52 19.71
CA VAL A 347 -25.58 -8.25 20.67
C VAL A 347 -26.02 -8.52 22.12
N HIS A 348 -27.27 -8.24 22.47
CA HIS A 348 -27.80 -8.50 23.82
C HIS A 348 -28.18 -9.96 24.08
N ASN A 349 -28.21 -10.78 23.04
CA ASN A 349 -28.34 -12.21 23.15
C ASN A 349 -27.30 -12.80 22.21
N PRO A 350 -26.01 -12.87 22.58
CA PRO A 350 -24.95 -13.32 21.68
C PRO A 350 -25.01 -14.84 21.48
N PHE A 351 -24.58 -15.32 20.32
CA PHE A 351 -24.62 -16.75 20.02
C PHE A 351 -23.79 -17.59 20.99
N LEU A 352 -22.70 -17.01 21.52
CA LEU A 352 -21.85 -17.63 22.54
C LEU A 352 -22.65 -18.13 23.76
N ASP A 353 -23.67 -17.39 24.21
CA ASP A 353 -24.48 -17.75 25.39
C ASP A 353 -25.33 -19.01 25.18
N LEU A 354 -25.52 -19.42 23.92
CA LEU A 354 -26.32 -20.59 23.54
C LEU A 354 -25.48 -21.85 23.34
N LEU A 355 -24.15 -21.74 23.45
CA LEU A 355 -23.23 -22.83 23.16
C LEU A 355 -22.94 -23.70 24.38
N ALA A 356 -22.77 -25.00 24.16
CA ALA A 356 -22.12 -25.87 25.13
C ALA A 356 -20.60 -25.63 25.08
N GLN A 357 -19.92 -25.77 26.22
CA GLN A 357 -18.46 -25.53 26.35
C GLN A 357 -17.59 -26.37 25.40
N SER A 358 -18.11 -27.48 24.86
CA SER A 358 -17.38 -28.38 23.95
C SER A 358 -17.66 -28.14 22.46
N ASP A 359 -18.44 -27.12 22.09
CA ASP A 359 -18.87 -26.88 20.70
C ASP A 359 -17.94 -25.89 19.97
N PHE A 360 -16.81 -26.40 19.47
CA PHE A 360 -15.80 -25.61 18.76
C PHE A 360 -16.35 -24.92 17.49
N THR A 361 -17.10 -25.64 16.67
CA THR A 361 -17.71 -25.08 15.44
C THR A 361 -18.74 -24.00 15.79
N GLY A 362 -19.55 -24.21 16.83
CA GLY A 362 -20.46 -23.20 17.34
C GLY A 362 -19.73 -21.95 17.83
N TYR A 363 -18.59 -22.14 18.48
CA TYR A 363 -17.76 -21.05 18.99
C TYR A 363 -17.21 -20.18 17.86
N GLU A 364 -16.62 -20.78 16.83
CA GLU A 364 -16.13 -20.07 15.63
C GLU A 364 -17.25 -19.26 14.96
N LEU A 365 -18.44 -19.85 14.80
CA LEU A 365 -19.60 -19.14 14.23
C LEU A 365 -20.06 -17.95 15.08
N ALA A 366 -19.94 -18.05 16.40
CA ALA A 366 -20.33 -17.01 17.32
C ALA A 366 -19.32 -15.86 17.38
N THR A 367 -18.02 -16.15 17.24
CA THR A 367 -16.99 -15.10 17.07
C THR A 367 -17.25 -14.27 15.80
N ARG A 368 -17.49 -14.94 14.67
CA ARG A 368 -17.86 -14.29 13.40
C ARG A 368 -19.16 -13.48 13.48
N GLU A 369 -20.16 -13.95 14.24
CA GLU A 369 -21.40 -13.18 14.48
C GLU A 369 -21.08 -11.82 15.12
N LEU A 370 -20.24 -11.82 16.16
CA LEU A 370 -19.92 -10.60 16.90
C LEU A 370 -19.07 -9.64 16.06
N ILE A 371 -18.10 -10.15 15.30
CA ILE A 371 -17.30 -9.34 14.36
C ILE A 371 -18.21 -8.70 13.30
N ASP A 372 -19.13 -9.48 12.70
CA ASP A 372 -20.13 -8.95 11.75
C ASP A 372 -21.04 -7.88 12.40
N CYS A 373 -21.36 -8.00 13.70
CA CYS A 373 -22.09 -6.98 14.45
C CYS A 373 -21.27 -5.70 14.65
N CYS A 374 -19.97 -5.81 14.94
CA CYS A 374 -19.05 -4.67 14.99
C CYS A 374 -19.00 -3.95 13.63
N GLN A 375 -18.87 -4.71 12.55
CA GLN A 375 -18.88 -4.18 11.18
C GLN A 375 -20.19 -3.47 10.86
N LEU A 376 -21.34 -4.01 11.28
CA LEU A 376 -22.64 -3.37 11.13
C LEU A 376 -22.70 -2.02 11.86
N LEU A 377 -22.24 -1.95 13.10
CA LEU A 377 -22.20 -0.69 13.85
C LEU A 377 -21.31 0.35 13.15
N PHE A 378 -20.12 -0.04 12.70
CA PHE A 378 -19.24 0.84 11.94
C PHE A 378 -19.90 1.35 10.65
N ARG A 379 -20.49 0.46 9.84
CA ARG A 379 -21.20 0.83 8.59
C ARG A 379 -22.36 1.80 8.86
N LEU A 380 -23.09 1.59 9.96
CA LEU A 380 -24.19 2.47 10.36
C LEU A 380 -23.68 3.88 10.70
N VAL A 381 -22.61 4.01 11.50
CA VAL A 381 -22.00 5.31 11.81
C VAL A 381 -21.56 6.01 10.54
N ASN A 382 -20.75 5.32 9.72
CA ASN A 382 -20.14 5.90 8.53
C ASN A 382 -21.20 6.39 7.53
N ASN A 383 -22.29 5.64 7.37
CA ASN A 383 -23.36 6.01 6.42
C ASN A 383 -24.37 7.03 6.97
N ILE A 384 -24.67 7.00 8.27
CA ILE A 384 -25.61 7.97 8.86
C ILE A 384 -24.90 9.32 9.04
N GLY A 385 -23.73 9.31 9.68
CA GLY A 385 -23.00 10.51 10.11
C GLY A 385 -23.55 11.14 11.39
N LEU A 386 -22.71 11.90 12.10
CA LEU A 386 -23.07 12.50 13.39
C LEU A 386 -24.28 13.44 13.28
N GLU A 387 -24.30 14.32 12.29
CA GLU A 387 -25.38 15.31 12.12
C GLU A 387 -26.76 14.65 12.05
N ALA A 388 -26.88 13.60 11.23
CA ALA A 388 -28.14 12.92 11.03
C ALA A 388 -28.53 12.07 12.26
N LEU A 389 -27.56 11.50 12.99
CA LEU A 389 -27.80 10.81 14.26
C LEU A 389 -28.39 11.76 15.32
N LEU A 390 -27.88 12.99 15.41
CA LEU A 390 -28.36 14.00 16.36
C LEU A 390 -29.77 14.50 16.02
N GLN A 391 -30.08 14.65 14.73
CA GLN A 391 -31.41 15.07 14.28
C GLN A 391 -32.47 13.96 14.42
N ALA A 392 -32.05 12.69 14.38
CA ALA A 392 -32.95 11.54 14.44
C ALA A 392 -33.61 11.39 15.82
N ASN A 393 -34.94 11.26 15.85
CA ASN A 393 -35.73 11.05 17.08
C ASN A 393 -35.33 12.01 18.22
N SER A 394 -35.04 13.28 17.89
CA SER A 394 -34.58 14.29 18.84
C SER A 394 -33.35 13.86 19.65
N GLY A 395 -32.38 13.18 19.03
CA GLY A 395 -31.12 12.75 19.63
C GLY A 395 -31.18 11.42 20.40
N GLN A 396 -32.35 10.76 20.47
CA GLN A 396 -32.49 9.47 21.14
C GLN A 396 -31.69 8.36 20.44
N LEU A 397 -31.69 8.35 19.10
CA LEU A 397 -30.95 7.34 18.33
C LEU A 397 -29.45 7.44 18.60
N PHE A 398 -28.90 8.67 18.61
CA PHE A 398 -27.50 8.90 18.97
C PHE A 398 -27.17 8.36 20.35
N SER A 399 -27.99 8.69 21.37
CA SER A 399 -27.72 8.26 22.75
C SER A 399 -27.70 6.74 22.87
N SER A 400 -28.69 6.04 22.31
CA SER A 400 -28.73 4.57 22.30
C SER A 400 -27.58 3.97 21.49
N PHE A 401 -27.17 4.62 20.40
CA PHE A 401 -26.04 4.16 19.60
C PHE A 401 -24.73 4.19 20.39
N ILE A 402 -24.45 5.30 21.08
CA ILE A 402 -23.24 5.43 21.91
C ILE A 402 -23.25 4.47 23.10
N GLU A 403 -24.42 4.26 23.72
CA GLU A 403 -24.59 3.27 24.79
C GLU A 403 -24.24 1.85 24.31
N GLU A 404 -24.73 1.44 23.14
CA GLU A 404 -24.42 0.13 22.58
C GLU A 404 -22.96 0.01 22.16
N LEU A 405 -22.43 1.03 21.48
CA LEU A 405 -21.04 1.07 21.05
C LEU A 405 -20.09 0.90 22.24
N GLY A 406 -20.30 1.65 23.33
CA GLY A 406 -19.53 1.52 24.57
C GLY A 406 -19.70 0.16 25.24
N SER A 407 -20.95 -0.32 25.36
CA SER A 407 -21.28 -1.62 25.97
C SER A 407 -20.58 -2.77 25.26
N LEU A 408 -20.67 -2.84 23.92
CA LEU A 408 -20.04 -3.90 23.14
C LEU A 408 -18.51 -3.82 23.17
N THR A 409 -17.94 -2.62 23.00
CA THR A 409 -16.48 -2.44 23.08
C THR A 409 -15.96 -2.91 24.44
N SER A 410 -16.62 -2.51 25.53
CA SER A 410 -16.25 -2.98 26.88
C SER A 410 -16.42 -4.48 27.05
N LYS A 411 -17.48 -5.11 26.53
CA LYS A 411 -17.67 -6.58 26.65
C LYS A 411 -16.54 -7.35 25.97
N LEU A 412 -16.15 -6.97 24.76
CA LEU A 412 -15.07 -7.60 24.02
C LEU A 412 -13.74 -7.44 24.77
N LEU A 413 -13.44 -6.24 25.25
CA LEU A 413 -12.23 -5.98 26.03
C LEU A 413 -12.19 -6.77 27.35
N HIS A 414 -13.31 -6.91 28.07
CA HIS A 414 -13.35 -7.77 29.27
C HIS A 414 -13.12 -9.24 28.93
N SER A 415 -13.66 -9.73 27.82
CA SER A 415 -13.44 -11.11 27.34
C SER A 415 -11.97 -11.33 26.98
N ALA A 416 -11.36 -10.40 26.25
CA ALA A 416 -9.94 -10.43 25.92
C ALA A 416 -9.09 -10.44 27.21
N LEU A 417 -9.37 -9.54 28.15
CA LEU A 417 -8.65 -9.44 29.42
C LEU A 417 -8.69 -10.76 30.22
N ASP A 418 -9.88 -11.36 30.36
CA ASP A 418 -10.03 -12.62 31.08
C ASP A 418 -9.27 -13.78 30.40
N ARG A 419 -9.26 -13.81 29.06
CA ARG A 419 -8.49 -14.79 28.29
C ARG A 419 -6.99 -14.60 28.48
N ILE A 420 -6.49 -13.38 28.32
CA ILE A 420 -5.06 -13.04 28.52
C ILE A 420 -4.62 -13.42 29.94
N GLN A 421 -5.38 -13.02 30.96
CA GLN A 421 -5.04 -13.32 32.35
C GLN A 421 -5.11 -14.82 32.68
N ARG A 422 -6.01 -15.56 32.03
CA ARG A 422 -6.04 -17.03 32.15
C ARG A 422 -4.83 -17.65 31.48
N TYR A 423 -4.51 -17.20 30.27
CA TYR A 423 -3.38 -17.68 29.49
C TYR A 423 -2.06 -17.47 30.22
N LEU A 424 -1.81 -16.26 30.73
CA LEU A 424 -0.63 -15.92 31.51
C LEU A 424 -0.45 -16.81 32.77
N ARG A 425 -1.56 -17.33 33.33
CA ARG A 425 -1.53 -18.25 34.48
C ARG A 425 -1.27 -19.70 34.09
N GLU A 426 -1.72 -20.12 32.91
CA GLU A 426 -1.71 -21.53 32.46
C GLU A 426 -0.50 -21.85 31.57
N HIS A 427 -0.11 -20.92 30.68
CA HIS A 427 0.95 -21.07 29.67
C HIS A 427 1.86 -19.83 29.64
N PRO A 428 2.64 -19.56 30.71
CA PRO A 428 3.35 -18.29 30.89
C PRO A 428 4.53 -18.05 29.93
N SER A 429 4.94 -19.05 29.14
CA SER A 429 6.12 -18.98 28.26
C SER A 429 5.78 -19.21 26.77
N GLU A 430 4.49 -19.37 26.45
CA GLU A 430 4.02 -19.56 25.08
C GLU A 430 3.44 -18.25 24.56
N ALA A 431 3.57 -17.97 23.26
CA ALA A 431 2.88 -16.85 22.63
C ALA A 431 1.36 -17.09 22.68
N ILE A 432 0.56 -16.03 22.83
CA ILE A 432 -0.90 -16.15 22.78
C ILE A 432 -1.37 -16.16 21.33
N ASP A 433 -2.23 -17.13 20.98
CA ASP A 433 -2.89 -17.15 19.68
C ASP A 433 -3.68 -15.85 19.43
N GLU A 434 -3.95 -15.55 18.16
CA GLU A 434 -4.72 -14.38 17.75
C GLU A 434 -6.03 -14.20 18.55
N LEU A 435 -6.16 -13.02 19.15
CA LEU A 435 -7.32 -12.63 19.95
C LEU A 435 -8.39 -12.02 19.05
N TRP A 436 -9.34 -12.85 18.58
CA TRP A 436 -10.48 -12.39 17.78
C TRP A 436 -11.29 -11.26 18.45
N GLU A 437 -11.29 -11.17 19.79
CA GLU A 437 -11.93 -10.06 20.50
C GLU A 437 -11.34 -8.69 20.11
N LEU A 438 -10.03 -8.64 19.87
CA LEU A 438 -9.32 -7.40 19.52
C LEU A 438 -9.59 -6.96 18.09
N GLU A 439 -9.78 -7.90 17.15
CA GLU A 439 -10.27 -7.62 15.80
C GLU A 439 -11.63 -6.90 15.83
N GLY A 440 -12.54 -7.39 16.68
CA GLY A 440 -13.82 -6.73 16.91
C GLY A 440 -13.67 -5.34 17.54
N VAL A 441 -12.73 -5.14 18.46
CA VAL A 441 -12.47 -3.84 19.10
C VAL A 441 -11.90 -2.84 18.10
N GLU A 442 -11.00 -3.26 17.21
CA GLU A 442 -10.43 -2.42 16.15
C GLU A 442 -11.53 -1.78 15.28
N ILE A 443 -12.45 -2.59 14.76
CA ILE A 443 -13.59 -2.12 13.95
C ILE A 443 -14.46 -1.11 14.75
N LEU A 444 -14.62 -1.32 16.06
CA LEU A 444 -15.39 -0.40 16.89
C LEU A 444 -14.63 0.89 17.19
N LEU A 445 -13.29 0.85 17.33
CA LEU A 445 -12.46 2.04 17.46
C LEU A 445 -12.55 2.92 16.21
N ASP A 446 -12.61 2.33 15.01
CA ASP A 446 -12.91 3.07 13.79
C ASP A 446 -14.28 3.76 13.85
N ALA A 447 -15.30 3.07 14.37
CA ALA A 447 -16.62 3.66 14.56
C ALA A 447 -16.60 4.84 15.55
N TRP A 448 -15.83 4.72 16.64
CA TRP A 448 -15.59 5.82 17.58
C TRP A 448 -14.91 7.01 16.90
N VAL A 449 -13.79 6.77 16.21
CA VAL A 449 -12.98 7.82 15.58
C VAL A 449 -13.75 8.52 14.46
N THR A 450 -14.57 7.79 13.70
CA THR A 450 -15.48 8.35 12.69
C THR A 450 -16.43 9.40 13.29
N LEU A 451 -16.92 9.19 14.52
CA LEU A 451 -17.76 10.17 15.22
C LEU A 451 -16.95 11.35 15.75
N ILE A 452 -15.78 11.08 16.33
CA ILE A 452 -14.95 12.06 17.06
C ILE A 452 -14.34 13.10 16.11
N ASN A 453 -13.96 12.65 14.91
CA ASN A 453 -13.37 13.48 13.87
C ASN A 453 -14.41 14.25 13.04
N ASP A 454 -15.70 14.21 13.40
CA ASP A 454 -16.72 15.04 12.76
C ASP A 454 -16.38 16.54 12.95
N PRO A 455 -16.39 17.35 11.88
CA PRO A 455 -16.04 18.77 11.95
C PRO A 455 -16.83 19.55 13.00
N GLN A 456 -18.10 19.20 13.25
CA GLN A 456 -18.94 19.89 14.23
C GLN A 456 -18.45 19.69 15.66
N LEU A 457 -17.82 18.56 15.96
CA LEU A 457 -17.24 18.31 17.27
C LEU A 457 -15.88 19.00 17.41
N LEU A 458 -15.07 19.05 16.35
CA LEU A 458 -13.75 19.69 16.38
C LEU A 458 -13.84 21.20 16.63
N GLU A 459 -14.94 21.84 16.20
CA GLU A 459 -15.22 23.26 16.46
C GLU A 459 -15.69 23.56 17.89
N VAL A 460 -16.03 22.54 18.71
CA VAL A 460 -16.50 22.74 20.08
C VAL A 460 -15.39 23.29 20.97
N GLY A 461 -15.63 24.46 21.57
CA GLY A 461 -14.67 25.17 22.41
C GLY A 461 -13.94 26.32 21.67
N VAL A 462 -14.18 26.50 20.38
CA VAL A 462 -13.73 27.66 19.60
C VAL A 462 -14.71 28.84 19.80
N PRO A 463 -14.22 30.08 20.02
CA PRO A 463 -15.10 31.24 20.20
C PRO A 463 -15.95 31.51 18.96
N GLY A 464 -17.28 31.59 19.13
CA GLY A 464 -18.22 32.00 18.07
C GLY A 464 -18.83 30.88 17.23
N SER A 465 -18.47 29.61 17.43
CA SER A 465 -18.94 28.46 16.62
C SER A 465 -19.80 27.42 17.38
N SER A 466 -19.98 27.53 18.69
CA SER A 466 -20.54 26.43 19.48
C SER A 466 -22.06 26.23 19.28
N LYS A 467 -22.44 25.12 18.63
CA LYS A 467 -23.82 24.60 18.66
C LYS A 467 -24.08 23.85 19.98
N PRO A 468 -25.21 24.09 20.67
CA PRO A 468 -25.52 23.41 21.93
C PRO A 468 -25.65 21.89 21.77
N GLU A 469 -26.16 21.43 20.62
CA GLU A 469 -26.30 20.01 20.27
C GLU A 469 -24.93 19.31 20.20
N ALA A 470 -23.92 19.97 19.60
CA ALA A 470 -22.56 19.42 19.50
C ALA A 470 -21.87 19.34 20.88
N GLN A 471 -22.12 20.31 21.77
CA GLN A 471 -21.62 20.26 23.16
C GLN A 471 -22.23 19.10 23.95
N GLN A 472 -23.54 18.88 23.80
CA GLN A 472 -24.22 17.75 24.44
C GLN A 472 -23.72 16.41 23.87
N ALA A 473 -23.54 16.31 22.56
CA ALA A 473 -23.00 15.12 21.91
C ALA A 473 -21.59 14.79 22.42
N LEU A 474 -20.72 15.80 22.52
CA LEU A 474 -19.37 15.65 23.06
C LEU A 474 -19.39 15.16 24.51
N ALA A 475 -20.29 15.67 25.35
CA ALA A 475 -20.42 15.24 26.75
C ALA A 475 -20.85 13.76 26.86
N ILE A 476 -21.77 13.31 26.00
CA ILE A 476 -22.21 11.90 25.95
C ILE A 476 -21.06 11.00 25.50
N LEU A 477 -20.36 11.35 24.42
CA LEU A 477 -19.20 10.61 23.90
C LEU A 477 -18.08 10.52 24.95
N SER A 478 -17.77 11.64 25.61
CA SER A 478 -16.73 11.70 26.64
C SER A 478 -17.06 10.78 27.82
N LYS A 479 -18.31 10.81 28.28
CA LYS A 479 -18.77 9.94 29.38
C LYS A 479 -18.71 8.45 29.01
N ALA A 480 -19.08 8.09 27.78
CA ALA A 480 -19.12 6.70 27.35
C ALA A 480 -17.74 6.11 27.02
N SER A 481 -16.82 6.94 26.50
CA SER A 481 -15.47 6.51 26.09
C SER A 481 -14.49 6.33 27.25
N ALA A 482 -14.65 7.07 28.35
CA ALA A 482 -13.73 7.00 29.49
C ALA A 482 -13.50 5.57 30.04
N PRO A 483 -14.54 4.77 30.38
CA PRO A 483 -14.33 3.40 30.86
C PRO A 483 -13.80 2.45 29.77
N VAL A 484 -14.11 2.71 28.50
CA VAL A 484 -13.58 1.92 27.37
C VAL A 484 -12.07 2.10 27.28
N LEU A 485 -11.59 3.33 27.38
CA LEU A 485 -10.16 3.63 27.34
C LEU A 485 -9.41 3.00 28.53
N GLU A 486 -9.93 3.14 29.75
CA GLU A 486 -9.32 2.55 30.94
C GLU A 486 -9.13 1.04 30.79
N LEU A 487 -10.17 0.35 30.29
CA LEU A 487 -10.13 -1.08 30.06
C LEU A 487 -9.22 -1.47 28.90
N TYR A 488 -9.19 -0.68 27.82
CA TYR A 488 -8.28 -0.90 26.69
C TYR A 488 -6.83 -0.86 27.15
N LEU A 489 -6.44 0.18 27.92
CA LEU A 489 -5.10 0.28 28.48
C LEU A 489 -4.77 -0.90 29.39
N GLN A 490 -5.73 -1.38 30.19
CA GLN A 490 -5.53 -2.56 31.03
C GLN A 490 -5.30 -3.83 30.21
N VAL A 491 -6.07 -4.04 29.13
CA VAL A 491 -5.89 -5.17 28.21
C VAL A 491 -4.51 -5.14 27.58
N GLN A 492 -4.10 -3.99 27.04
CA GLN A 492 -2.78 -3.84 26.40
C GLN A 492 -1.65 -4.09 27.40
N LEU A 493 -1.74 -3.55 28.61
CA LEU A 493 -0.75 -3.82 29.66
C LEU A 493 -0.60 -5.31 29.97
N GLU A 494 -1.71 -6.05 30.06
CA GLU A 494 -1.64 -7.50 30.30
C GLU A 494 -1.15 -8.28 29.08
N LEU A 495 -1.42 -7.81 27.86
CA LEU A 495 -0.90 -8.39 26.63
C LEU A 495 0.64 -8.24 26.57
N CYS A 496 1.16 -7.05 26.84
CA CYS A 496 2.60 -6.80 27.00
C CYS A 496 3.25 -7.76 28.03
N ALA A 497 2.51 -8.15 29.08
CA ALA A 497 3.02 -9.08 30.08
C ALA A 497 3.17 -10.51 29.56
N VAL A 498 2.34 -10.91 28.59
CA VAL A 498 2.44 -12.21 27.91
C VAL A 498 3.58 -12.18 26.91
N GLU A 499 3.64 -11.16 26.06
CA GLU A 499 4.67 -10.97 25.04
C GLU A 499 6.08 -10.95 25.64
N ALA A 500 6.26 -10.26 26.77
CA ALA A 500 7.54 -10.19 27.48
C ALA A 500 8.09 -11.55 27.98
N LEU A 501 7.26 -12.59 28.02
CA LEU A 501 7.64 -13.93 28.48
C LEU A 501 7.57 -15.01 27.38
N ALA A 502 6.99 -14.69 26.23
CA ALA A 502 6.88 -15.61 25.12
C ALA A 502 8.26 -15.91 24.53
N GLU A 503 8.54 -17.18 24.23
CA GLU A 503 9.71 -17.55 23.44
C GLU A 503 9.50 -17.05 21.99
N GLN A 504 10.31 -16.08 21.55
CA GLN A 504 10.23 -15.51 20.20
C GLN A 504 10.78 -16.52 19.17
N ASP A 505 10.00 -16.82 18.14
CA ASP A 505 10.49 -17.49 16.92
C ASP A 505 11.29 -16.46 16.10
N GLU A 506 12.51 -16.77 15.67
CA GLU A 506 13.47 -15.88 14.97
C GLU A 506 13.04 -15.51 13.52
N GLU A 507 11.77 -15.23 13.24
CA GLU A 507 11.29 -14.77 11.93
C GLU A 507 11.11 -13.24 11.90
N GLU A 508 12.22 -12.51 11.69
CA GLU A 508 12.28 -11.03 11.63
C GLU A 508 11.32 -10.40 10.57
N ASP A 509 11.02 -11.09 9.47
CA ASP A 509 10.19 -10.55 8.36
C ASP A 509 8.68 -10.43 8.72
N VAL A 510 8.21 -11.11 9.77
CA VAL A 510 6.80 -11.06 10.23
C VAL A 510 6.59 -9.90 11.23
N GLU A 511 7.64 -9.52 11.97
CA GLU A 511 7.57 -8.52 13.04
C GLU A 511 7.27 -7.10 12.52
N ASP A 512 7.86 -6.69 11.40
CA ASP A 512 7.66 -5.32 10.85
C ASP A 512 6.21 -5.05 10.44
N ASN A 513 5.53 -6.03 9.83
CA ASN A 513 4.13 -5.89 9.44
C ASN A 513 3.19 -5.87 10.67
N ALA A 514 3.47 -6.73 11.66
CA ALA A 514 2.67 -6.78 12.90
C ALA A 514 2.82 -5.50 13.74
N ALA A 515 4.03 -4.96 13.85
CA ALA A 515 4.30 -3.71 14.58
C ALA A 515 3.60 -2.50 13.91
N SER A 516 3.56 -2.45 12.58
CA SER A 516 2.85 -1.40 11.85
C SER A 516 1.33 -1.44 12.11
N SER A 517 0.72 -2.63 12.08
CA SER A 517 -0.71 -2.82 12.35
C SER A 517 -1.08 -2.49 13.80
N ALA A 518 -0.28 -2.92 14.79
CA ALA A 518 -0.50 -2.58 16.20
C ALA A 518 -0.44 -1.06 16.45
N ARG A 519 0.47 -0.35 15.78
CA ARG A 519 0.58 1.11 15.89
C ARG A 519 -0.67 1.83 15.40
N GLU A 520 -1.25 1.42 14.27
CA GLU A 520 -2.50 2.02 13.74
C GLU A 520 -3.63 1.90 14.77
N GLN A 521 -3.75 0.75 15.44
CA GLN A 521 -4.74 0.55 16.51
C GLN A 521 -4.50 1.47 17.72
N TYR A 522 -3.24 1.64 18.13
CA TYR A 522 -2.89 2.54 19.24
C TYR A 522 -3.22 4.01 18.91
N GLU A 523 -3.08 4.42 17.66
CA GLU A 523 -3.44 5.76 17.20
C GLU A 523 -4.95 6.01 17.29
N LEU A 524 -5.78 5.03 16.93
CA LEU A 524 -7.24 5.12 17.11
C LEU A 524 -7.63 5.26 18.60
N ALA A 525 -7.02 4.47 19.47
CA ALA A 525 -7.25 4.55 20.91
C ALA A 525 -6.72 5.86 21.52
N ALA A 526 -5.60 6.40 21.02
CA ALA A 526 -5.09 7.70 21.41
C ALA A 526 -6.03 8.84 20.99
N ALA A 527 -6.64 8.77 19.80
CA ALA A 527 -7.67 9.70 19.36
C ALA A 527 -8.91 9.67 20.28
N LEU A 528 -9.33 8.48 20.72
CA LEU A 528 -10.39 8.31 21.71
C LEU A 528 -10.01 8.95 23.07
N ALA A 529 -8.77 8.74 23.53
CA ALA A 529 -8.26 9.28 24.78
C ALA A 529 -8.29 10.81 24.85
N ARG A 530 -8.08 11.48 23.72
CA ARG A 530 -8.11 12.95 23.60
C ARG A 530 -9.49 13.55 23.89
N LEU A 531 -10.59 12.80 23.81
CA LEU A 531 -11.91 13.27 24.25
C LEU A 531 -11.92 13.68 25.73
N ASN A 532 -11.23 12.91 26.57
CA ASN A 532 -11.14 13.11 28.01
C ASN A 532 -9.73 13.58 28.43
N SER A 533 -9.11 14.45 27.62
CA SER A 533 -7.70 14.86 27.71
C SER A 533 -7.16 15.03 29.15
N SER A 534 -7.86 15.76 30.03
CA SER A 534 -7.40 15.97 31.41
C SER A 534 -7.43 14.71 32.29
N ALA A 535 -8.48 13.89 32.15
CA ALA A 535 -8.63 12.66 32.92
C ALA A 535 -7.67 11.58 32.39
N SER A 536 -7.60 11.41 31.06
CA SER A 536 -6.65 10.52 30.39
C SER A 536 -5.21 10.86 30.75
N ALA A 537 -4.85 12.14 30.78
CA ALA A 537 -3.50 12.56 31.19
C ALA A 537 -3.19 12.20 32.65
N SER A 538 -4.17 12.36 33.55
CA SER A 538 -4.02 12.01 34.97
C SER A 538 -3.86 10.49 35.15
N LEU A 539 -4.65 9.69 34.42
CA LEU A 539 -4.57 8.24 34.41
C LEU A 539 -3.20 7.77 33.92
N LEU A 540 -2.76 8.24 32.75
CA LEU A 540 -1.46 7.88 32.17
C LEU A 540 -0.30 8.29 33.08
N ALA A 541 -0.37 9.48 33.70
CA ALA A 541 0.65 9.90 34.67
C ALA A 541 0.72 8.95 35.87
N SER A 542 -0.43 8.49 36.38
CA SER A 542 -0.48 7.53 37.49
C SER A 542 0.07 6.15 37.10
N LEU A 543 -0.21 5.69 35.87
CA LEU A 543 0.30 4.42 35.35
C LEU A 543 1.83 4.45 35.23
N VAL A 544 2.39 5.49 34.59
CA VAL A 544 3.85 5.66 34.45
C VAL A 544 4.52 5.69 35.83
N GLN A 545 4.02 6.49 36.77
CA GLN A 545 4.59 6.57 38.13
C GLN A 545 4.51 5.24 38.88
N SER A 546 3.40 4.51 38.75
CA SER A 546 3.21 3.21 39.38
C SER A 546 4.17 2.16 38.82
N LEU A 547 4.36 2.13 37.49
CA LEU A 547 5.29 1.23 36.83
C LEU A 547 6.74 1.54 37.25
N MET A 548 7.17 2.81 37.21
CA MET A 548 8.50 3.21 37.67
C MET A 548 8.75 2.80 39.14
N THR A 549 7.75 3.00 40.01
CA THR A 549 7.84 2.62 41.42
C THR A 549 7.97 1.10 41.56
N SER A 550 7.22 0.33 40.78
CA SER A 550 7.27 -1.14 40.79
C SER A 550 8.63 -1.65 40.30
N VAL A 551 9.16 -1.07 39.23
CA VAL A 551 10.52 -1.37 38.73
C VAL A 551 11.57 -1.10 39.81
N GLN A 552 11.50 0.04 40.50
CA GLN A 552 12.41 0.35 41.62
C GLN A 552 12.30 -0.66 42.76
N GLN A 553 11.08 -1.09 43.10
CA GLN A 553 10.85 -2.08 44.15
C GLN A 553 11.42 -3.46 43.79
N GLU A 554 11.22 -3.92 42.55
CA GLU A 554 11.80 -5.19 42.09
C GLU A 554 13.33 -5.14 42.04
N LEU A 555 13.91 -4.05 41.53
CA LEU A 555 15.37 -3.86 41.54
C LEU A 555 15.95 -3.86 42.97
N ALA A 556 15.25 -3.25 43.93
CA ALA A 556 15.67 -3.26 45.32
C ALA A 556 15.70 -4.68 45.93
N LYS A 557 14.79 -5.57 45.50
CA LYS A 557 14.76 -6.98 45.95
C LYS A 557 15.94 -7.79 45.42
N LEU A 558 16.52 -7.41 44.28
CA LEU A 558 17.72 -8.06 43.72
C LEU A 558 18.97 -7.84 44.57
N GLN A 559 18.97 -6.85 45.48
CA GLN A 559 20.10 -6.55 46.38
C GLN A 559 21.45 -6.39 45.65
N GLY A 560 21.41 -5.81 44.44
CA GLY A 560 22.60 -5.59 43.60
C GLY A 560 22.97 -6.77 42.69
N ARG A 561 22.13 -7.80 42.59
CA ARG A 561 22.22 -8.78 41.49
C ARG A 561 21.76 -8.14 40.18
N ASP A 562 22.48 -8.47 39.12
CA ASP A 562 22.25 -7.99 37.76
C ASP A 562 21.62 -9.14 36.97
N GLU A 563 20.30 -9.25 37.03
CA GLU A 563 19.55 -10.38 36.48
C GLU A 563 18.16 -9.90 36.06
N MET A 564 17.84 -10.00 34.77
CA MET A 564 16.51 -9.70 34.25
C MET A 564 15.53 -10.79 34.67
N THR A 565 14.76 -10.53 35.73
CA THR A 565 13.69 -11.45 36.18
C THR A 565 12.45 -11.33 35.28
N PRO A 566 11.62 -12.39 35.17
CA PRO A 566 10.35 -12.34 34.41
C PRO A 566 9.45 -11.16 34.78
N VAL A 567 9.33 -10.87 36.08
CA VAL A 567 8.52 -9.73 36.58
C VAL A 567 9.10 -8.40 36.12
N LEU A 568 10.42 -8.27 36.12
CA LEU A 568 11.11 -7.06 35.67
C LEU A 568 10.96 -6.88 34.15
N SER A 569 11.08 -7.97 33.37
CA SER A 569 10.83 -7.98 31.92
C SER A 569 9.43 -7.45 31.60
N GLN A 570 8.39 -8.02 32.23
CA GLN A 570 7.01 -7.57 32.07
C GLN A 570 6.80 -6.09 32.44
N LEU A 571 7.46 -5.61 33.50
CA LEU A 571 7.36 -4.21 33.90
C LEU A 571 8.01 -3.28 32.88
N PHE A 572 9.10 -3.69 32.24
CA PHE A 572 9.72 -2.93 31.17
C PHE A 572 8.87 -2.89 29.90
N GLU A 573 8.27 -4.02 29.50
CA GLU A 573 7.38 -4.06 28.33
C GLU A 573 6.13 -3.19 28.55
N LYS A 574 5.54 -3.27 29.75
CA LYS A 574 4.45 -2.37 30.17
C LYS A 574 4.86 -0.90 30.15
N LEU A 575 6.08 -0.57 30.60
CA LEU A 575 6.57 0.81 30.60
C LEU A 575 6.83 1.32 29.18
N HIS A 576 7.41 0.48 28.32
CA HIS A 576 7.61 0.71 26.89
C HIS A 576 6.29 1.09 26.21
N PHE A 577 5.27 0.24 26.30
CA PHE A 577 3.93 0.51 25.73
C PHE A 577 3.31 1.82 26.24
N VAL A 578 3.36 2.08 27.56
CA VAL A 578 2.74 3.30 28.11
C VAL A 578 3.47 4.56 27.63
N ILE A 579 4.80 4.53 27.46
CA ILE A 579 5.56 5.65 26.90
C ILE A 579 5.11 5.92 25.46
N LEU A 580 5.04 4.88 24.62
CA LEU A 580 4.53 4.97 23.24
C LEU A 580 3.13 5.59 23.21
N PHE A 581 2.20 5.03 23.99
CA PHE A 581 0.81 5.50 24.03
C PHE A 581 0.71 6.97 24.49
N VAL A 582 1.54 7.39 25.45
CA VAL A 582 1.62 8.79 25.88
C VAL A 582 2.08 9.70 24.74
N GLY A 583 3.07 9.29 23.95
CA GLY A 583 3.52 9.99 22.76
C GLY A 583 2.39 10.18 21.74
N LEU A 584 1.69 9.10 21.41
CA LEU A 584 0.54 9.12 20.48
C LEU A 584 -0.62 9.96 21.02
N PHE A 585 -0.90 9.92 22.33
CA PHE A 585 -1.96 10.71 22.95
C PHE A 585 -1.67 12.22 22.87
N LEU A 586 -0.44 12.63 23.17
CA LEU A 586 -0.07 14.04 23.31
C LEU A 586 0.23 14.74 21.98
N ALA A 587 0.72 14.02 20.98
CA ALA A 587 1.17 14.62 19.72
C ALA A 587 0.80 13.74 18.52
N ASP A 588 0.57 14.38 17.37
CA ASP A 588 0.42 13.70 16.08
C ASP A 588 1.80 13.38 15.47
N ASP A 589 1.82 12.67 14.34
CA ASP A 589 3.08 12.40 13.65
C ASP A 589 3.72 13.69 13.14
N PHE A 590 5.05 13.70 13.06
CA PHE A 590 5.85 14.84 12.61
C PHE A 590 6.65 14.54 11.33
N GLU A 591 6.55 13.32 10.81
CA GLU A 591 7.09 12.99 9.49
C GLU A 591 6.25 13.65 8.38
N GLY A 592 6.92 14.34 7.45
CA GLY A 592 6.30 14.95 6.26
C GLY A 592 5.67 16.34 6.50
N GLU A 593 4.87 16.52 7.53
CA GLU A 593 4.22 17.81 7.85
C GLU A 593 4.67 18.40 9.17
N ARG A 594 4.49 19.72 9.33
CA ARG A 594 4.80 20.40 10.60
C ARG A 594 3.74 20.02 11.64
N PRO A 595 4.09 19.36 12.76
CA PRO A 595 3.10 18.91 13.73
C PRO A 595 2.45 20.10 14.45
N GLY A 596 1.15 20.01 14.66
CA GLY A 596 0.37 20.91 15.52
C GLY A 596 0.03 20.25 16.86
N ILE A 597 -0.31 21.06 17.87
CA ILE A 597 -0.87 20.50 19.11
C ILE A 597 -2.26 19.93 18.78
N PRO A 598 -2.57 18.66 19.11
CA PRO A 598 -3.87 18.07 18.83
C PRO A 598 -5.02 18.95 19.34
N ASN A 599 -6.04 19.18 18.50
CA ASN A 599 -7.08 20.18 18.75
C ASN A 599 -7.73 20.07 20.13
N ARG A 600 -8.02 18.84 20.59
CA ARG A 600 -8.64 18.59 21.91
C ARG A 600 -7.72 18.91 23.09
N ILE A 601 -6.44 18.60 22.95
CA ILE A 601 -5.41 18.94 23.94
C ILE A 601 -5.30 20.46 24.02
N HIS A 602 -5.25 21.14 22.87
CA HIS A 602 -5.20 22.59 22.80
C HIS A 602 -6.42 23.26 23.46
N VAL A 603 -7.63 22.78 23.19
CA VAL A 603 -8.87 23.29 23.83
C VAL A 603 -8.85 23.06 25.34
N THR A 604 -8.37 21.89 25.81
CA THR A 604 -8.29 21.58 27.25
C THR A 604 -7.32 22.49 27.99
N LEU A 605 -6.24 22.92 27.33
CA LEU A 605 -5.25 23.83 27.91
C LEU A 605 -5.69 25.29 27.90
N ARG A 606 -6.69 25.65 27.08
CA ARG A 606 -7.19 27.03 26.98
C ARG A 606 -7.80 27.46 28.32
N GLY A 607 -7.30 28.57 28.87
CA GLY A 607 -7.79 29.14 30.13
C GLY A 607 -7.10 28.59 31.39
N VAL A 608 -6.16 27.64 31.26
CA VAL A 608 -5.34 27.19 32.39
C VAL A 608 -4.23 28.22 32.66
N ALA A 609 -4.25 28.79 33.86
CA ALA A 609 -3.36 29.89 34.24
C ALA A 609 -1.96 29.42 34.64
N SER A 610 -1.85 28.28 35.33
CA SER A 610 -0.61 27.70 35.86
C SER A 610 -0.30 26.35 35.24
N ALA A 611 0.96 26.08 34.93
CA ALA A 611 1.42 24.77 34.48
C ALA A 611 1.15 23.64 35.49
N GLU A 612 1.27 23.93 36.79
CA GLU A 612 1.08 22.94 37.87
C GLU A 612 -0.35 22.41 37.95
N ASP A 613 -1.33 23.25 37.55
CA ASP A 613 -2.76 22.92 37.56
C ASP A 613 -3.18 22.06 36.36
N SER A 614 -2.28 21.81 35.40
CA SER A 614 -2.59 21.07 34.17
C SER A 614 -2.08 19.62 34.22
N PRO A 615 -2.97 18.61 34.26
CA PRO A 615 -2.55 17.21 34.16
C PRO A 615 -1.82 16.88 32.85
N VAL A 616 -2.16 17.58 31.76
CA VAL A 616 -1.51 17.39 30.45
C VAL A 616 -0.06 17.88 30.50
N VAL A 617 0.18 19.09 31.01
CA VAL A 617 1.55 19.62 31.13
C VAL A 617 2.37 18.78 32.12
N ASN A 618 1.75 18.34 33.22
CA ASN A 618 2.38 17.45 34.19
C ASN A 618 2.77 16.10 33.57
N LEU A 619 1.94 15.51 32.69
CA LEU A 619 2.29 14.28 31.98
C LEU A 619 3.44 14.48 30.99
N ILE A 620 3.44 15.58 30.22
CA ILE A 620 4.55 15.91 29.31
C ILE A 620 5.87 16.00 30.12
N MET A 621 5.85 16.72 31.25
CA MET A 621 7.02 16.87 32.12
C MET A 621 7.40 15.59 32.87
N LEU A 622 6.45 14.69 33.14
CA LEU A 622 6.74 13.38 33.70
C LEU A 622 7.64 12.59 32.74
N VAL A 623 7.25 12.49 31.46
CA VAL A 623 8.04 11.76 30.44
C VAL A 623 9.34 12.47 30.13
N MET A 624 9.28 13.75 29.76
CA MET A 624 10.45 14.52 29.31
C MET A 624 11.49 14.76 30.41
N SER A 625 11.10 14.73 31.70
CA SER A 625 12.04 14.97 32.80
C SER A 625 12.24 13.78 33.71
N HIS A 626 11.18 13.22 34.30
CA HIS A 626 11.33 12.24 35.36
C HIS A 626 11.63 10.83 34.84
N VAL A 627 10.94 10.39 33.78
CA VAL A 627 11.20 9.09 33.15
C VAL A 627 12.60 9.10 32.51
N LEU A 628 12.94 10.18 31.79
CA LEU A 628 14.28 10.37 31.23
C LEU A 628 15.37 10.39 32.30
N GLU A 629 15.17 11.09 33.41
CA GLU A 629 16.13 11.09 34.52
C GLU A 629 16.31 9.68 35.10
N PHE A 630 15.21 8.96 35.27
CA PHE A 630 15.19 7.61 35.83
C PHE A 630 15.97 6.63 34.95
N GLU A 631 15.73 6.62 33.64
CA GLU A 631 16.45 5.76 32.70
C GLU A 631 17.92 6.15 32.58
N ALA A 632 18.20 7.43 32.31
CA ALA A 632 19.57 7.91 32.12
C ALA A 632 20.43 7.72 33.38
N SER A 633 19.88 7.93 34.58
CA SER A 633 20.63 7.69 35.83
C SER A 633 20.97 6.23 36.04
N ARG A 634 20.10 5.29 35.70
CA ARG A 634 20.40 3.85 35.81
C ARG A 634 21.43 3.42 34.80
N LEU A 635 21.30 3.90 33.56
CA LEU A 635 22.28 3.68 32.51
C LEU A 635 23.67 4.18 32.94
N ALA A 636 23.76 5.38 33.53
CA ALA A 636 25.02 5.94 34.00
C ALA A 636 25.66 5.15 35.16
N GLN A 637 24.84 4.51 36.01
CA GLN A 637 25.31 3.73 37.15
C GLN A 637 25.90 2.38 36.74
N ASN A 638 25.23 1.65 35.84
CA ASN A 638 25.71 0.38 35.31
C ASN A 638 25.31 0.20 33.83
N PRO A 639 26.16 0.63 32.88
CA PRO A 639 25.88 0.57 31.44
C PRO A 639 25.70 -0.83 30.86
N THR A 640 26.27 -1.83 31.52
CA THR A 640 26.27 -3.22 31.07
C THR A 640 25.25 -4.06 31.84
N SER A 641 24.31 -3.41 32.53
CA SER A 641 23.30 -4.09 33.33
C SER A 641 22.26 -4.75 32.45
N ASP A 642 21.99 -6.02 32.70
CA ASP A 642 20.88 -6.74 32.08
C ASP A 642 19.52 -6.14 32.51
N CYS A 643 19.50 -5.40 33.62
CA CYS A 643 18.32 -4.73 34.16
C CYS A 643 18.04 -3.34 33.56
N VAL A 644 18.70 -2.94 32.47
CA VAL A 644 18.43 -1.70 31.73
C VAL A 644 18.05 -2.07 30.29
N SER A 645 16.82 -1.74 29.88
CA SER A 645 16.28 -2.11 28.57
C SER A 645 16.60 -1.06 27.49
N PRO A 646 17.30 -1.43 26.39
CA PRO A 646 17.45 -0.57 25.22
C PRO A 646 16.11 -0.19 24.59
N PHE A 647 15.18 -1.13 24.44
CA PHE A 647 13.85 -0.89 23.84
C PHE A 647 13.06 0.22 24.56
N VAL A 648 13.06 0.22 25.91
CA VAL A 648 12.42 1.30 26.69
C VAL A 648 13.10 2.65 26.41
N SER A 649 14.41 2.66 26.23
CA SER A 649 15.18 3.87 25.95
C SER A 649 14.98 4.38 24.52
N GLU A 650 14.86 3.48 23.55
CA GLU A 650 14.54 3.78 22.15
C GLU A 650 13.19 4.49 22.07
N GLU A 651 12.13 3.86 22.61
CA GLU A 651 10.79 4.45 22.60
C GLU A 651 10.70 5.75 23.41
N LEU A 652 11.44 5.84 24.53
CA LEU A 652 11.52 7.08 25.30
C LEU A 652 12.13 8.23 24.49
N LEU A 653 13.24 7.98 23.79
CA LEU A 653 13.86 8.99 22.92
C LEU A 653 12.95 9.35 21.75
N LYS A 654 12.28 8.37 21.13
CA LYS A 654 11.29 8.58 20.06
C LYS A 654 10.11 9.44 20.51
N THR A 655 9.51 9.09 21.65
CA THR A 655 8.42 9.86 22.25
C THR A 655 8.87 11.27 22.65
N ILE A 656 10.05 11.44 23.26
CA ILE A 656 10.58 12.77 23.58
C ILE A 656 10.82 13.59 22.31
N THR A 657 11.32 12.98 21.24
CA THR A 657 11.54 13.62 19.94
C THR A 657 10.23 14.14 19.35
N ARG A 658 9.19 13.30 19.33
CA ARG A 658 7.82 13.66 18.90
C ARG A 658 7.25 14.83 19.72
N LEU A 659 7.43 14.80 21.04
CA LEU A 659 7.00 15.88 21.93
C LEU A 659 7.81 17.17 21.70
N CYS A 660 9.10 17.08 21.42
CA CYS A 660 9.94 18.23 21.10
C CYS A 660 9.52 18.89 19.78
N ALA A 661 9.22 18.09 18.75
CA ALA A 661 8.71 18.59 17.46
C ALA A 661 7.42 19.40 17.61
N THR A 662 6.56 19.00 18.56
CA THR A 662 5.24 19.62 18.80
C THR A 662 5.30 20.81 19.79
N TYR A 663 5.92 20.61 20.96
CA TYR A 663 5.84 21.54 22.10
C TYR A 663 7.05 22.45 22.25
N LEU A 664 8.24 22.06 21.77
CA LEU A 664 9.45 22.89 21.80
C LEU A 664 9.72 23.60 20.47
N ALA A 665 8.70 23.80 19.64
CA ALA A 665 8.77 24.57 18.40
C ALA A 665 8.22 25.99 18.60
N PRO A 666 9.06 27.04 18.66
CA PRO A 666 8.63 28.41 18.95
C PRO A 666 7.51 28.90 18.03
N ASP A 667 7.57 28.64 16.73
CA ASP A 667 6.51 29.12 15.83
C ASP A 667 5.22 28.28 15.89
N VAL A 668 5.27 27.01 16.34
CA VAL A 668 4.03 26.22 16.57
C VAL A 668 3.25 26.81 17.72
N LEU A 669 3.96 27.18 18.80
CA LEU A 669 3.38 27.91 19.91
C LEU A 669 2.82 29.25 19.44
N VAL A 670 3.52 30.02 18.60
CA VAL A 670 3.04 31.34 18.13
C VAL A 670 1.83 31.24 17.18
N ASN A 671 1.77 30.21 16.33
CA ASN A 671 0.74 30.05 15.30
C ASN A 671 -0.55 29.38 15.81
N SER A 672 -0.60 28.88 17.06
CA SER A 672 -1.78 28.21 17.63
C SER A 672 -2.92 29.16 18.08
N GLY A 673 -2.81 30.47 17.80
CA GLY A 673 -3.75 31.49 18.26
C GLY A 673 -3.43 31.98 19.68
N GLU A 674 -4.43 32.11 20.56
CA GLU A 674 -4.19 32.40 21.98
C GLU A 674 -3.56 31.17 22.68
N VAL A 675 -2.23 31.17 22.78
CA VAL A 675 -1.46 30.14 23.48
C VAL A 675 -1.80 30.10 24.96
N ALA A 676 -2.03 28.90 25.50
CA ALA A 676 -2.28 28.73 26.93
C ALA A 676 -1.09 29.23 27.78
N SER A 677 -1.37 30.03 28.81
CA SER A 677 -0.36 30.55 29.76
C SER A 677 0.48 29.41 30.37
N ALA A 678 -0.18 28.29 30.73
CA ALA A 678 0.47 27.09 31.23
C ALA A 678 1.57 26.53 30.29
N LEU A 679 1.34 26.54 28.96
CA LEU A 679 2.34 26.09 27.99
C LEU A 679 3.52 27.06 27.91
N LEU A 680 3.26 28.37 27.91
CA LEU A 680 4.32 29.38 27.82
C LEU A 680 5.24 29.39 29.05
N GLN A 681 4.72 29.06 30.24
CA GLN A 681 5.52 28.96 31.46
C GLN A 681 6.60 27.86 31.37
N VAL A 682 6.31 26.75 30.68
CA VAL A 682 7.21 25.59 30.59
C VAL A 682 7.97 25.58 29.26
N PHE A 683 7.27 25.72 28.15
CA PHE A 683 7.80 25.57 26.79
C PHE A 683 8.06 26.90 26.07
N GLY A 684 7.80 28.04 26.73
CA GLY A 684 8.17 29.34 26.22
C GLY A 684 9.68 29.63 26.35
N PHE A 685 10.28 30.20 25.30
CA PHE A 685 11.67 30.68 25.31
C PHE A 685 11.82 32.14 25.76
N GLN A 686 10.70 32.85 25.96
CA GLN A 686 10.65 34.28 26.29
C GLN A 686 9.81 34.53 27.55
N ASN A 687 9.91 35.74 28.11
CA ASN A 687 9.04 36.24 29.19
C ASN A 687 8.94 35.34 30.44
N GLY A 688 10.04 34.69 30.84
CA GLY A 688 10.09 33.86 32.05
C GLY A 688 9.71 32.39 31.85
N GLY A 689 9.56 31.92 30.60
CA GLY A 689 9.39 30.51 30.30
C GLY A 689 10.68 29.68 30.52
N ARG A 690 10.51 28.38 30.79
CA ARG A 690 11.59 27.46 31.21
C ARG A 690 12.13 26.55 30.09
N ALA A 691 11.79 26.82 28.83
CA ALA A 691 12.14 25.94 27.71
C ALA A 691 13.65 25.72 27.58
N GLY A 692 14.45 26.78 27.75
CA GLY A 692 15.91 26.69 27.68
C GLY A 692 16.53 25.85 28.82
N GLU A 693 15.93 25.85 30.01
CA GLU A 693 16.37 25.00 31.13
C GLU A 693 16.05 23.53 30.83
N LEU A 694 14.81 23.26 30.41
CA LEU A 694 14.35 21.92 30.03
C LEU A 694 15.22 21.38 28.89
N LEU A 695 15.47 22.17 27.86
CA LEU A 695 16.28 21.74 26.72
C LEU A 695 17.72 21.40 27.11
N ASN A 696 18.36 22.22 27.94
CA ASN A 696 19.68 21.90 28.48
C ASN A 696 19.68 20.57 29.25
N PHE A 697 18.64 20.33 30.05
CA PHE A 697 18.45 19.05 30.75
C PHE A 697 18.30 17.88 29.77
N LEU A 698 17.44 18.01 28.74
CA LEU A 698 17.21 16.95 27.76
C LEU A 698 18.49 16.58 27.02
N VAL A 699 19.22 17.57 26.50
CA VAL A 699 20.49 17.32 25.78
C VAL A 699 21.55 16.73 26.72
N GLN A 700 21.60 17.18 27.97
CA GLN A 700 22.49 16.59 28.98
C GLN A 700 22.17 15.11 29.21
N LYS A 701 20.89 14.74 29.33
CA LYS A 701 20.47 13.35 29.52
C LYS A 701 20.66 12.51 28.26
N ALA A 702 20.37 13.04 27.08
CA ALA A 702 20.69 12.39 25.81
C ALA A 702 22.19 12.06 25.71
N THR A 703 23.06 12.99 26.15
CA THR A 703 24.52 12.76 26.17
C THR A 703 24.94 11.57 27.06
N VAL A 704 24.14 11.21 28.08
CA VAL A 704 24.39 10.02 28.91
C VAL A 704 24.29 8.74 28.07
N TYR A 705 23.30 8.65 27.17
CA TYR A 705 23.17 7.52 26.25
C TYR A 705 24.38 7.41 25.33
N LEU A 706 24.82 8.54 24.76
CA LEU A 706 26.04 8.57 23.94
C LEU A 706 27.29 8.12 24.72
N LEU A 707 27.43 8.52 25.98
CA LEU A 707 28.58 8.15 26.81
C LEU A 707 28.65 6.65 27.09
N HIS A 708 27.51 6.03 27.36
CA HIS A 708 27.42 4.68 27.92
C HIS A 708 27.06 3.61 26.88
N TRP A 709 26.26 3.95 25.87
CA TRP A 709 25.83 3.09 24.77
C TRP A 709 26.20 3.62 23.36
N PRO A 710 27.47 3.99 23.10
CA PRO A 710 27.89 4.50 21.79
C PRO A 710 27.78 3.49 20.64
N THR A 711 27.61 2.21 20.95
CA THR A 711 27.56 1.09 19.99
C THR A 711 26.18 0.44 19.90
N GLN A 712 25.15 0.98 20.56
CA GLN A 712 23.77 0.53 20.40
C GLN A 712 23.13 1.32 19.25
N PRO A 713 22.97 0.73 18.05
CA PRO A 713 22.68 1.50 16.83
C PRO A 713 21.33 2.21 16.89
N VAL A 714 20.25 1.50 17.24
CA VAL A 714 18.89 2.04 17.26
C VAL A 714 18.73 3.16 18.29
N VAL A 715 19.29 3.01 19.49
CA VAL A 715 19.32 4.08 20.51
C VAL A 715 20.04 5.33 19.98
N MET A 716 21.18 5.14 19.33
CA MET A 716 21.97 6.25 18.79
C MET A 716 21.26 6.94 17.62
N GLU A 717 20.56 6.21 16.76
CA GLU A 717 19.74 6.77 15.68
C GLU A 717 18.64 7.69 16.22
N HIS A 718 17.86 7.23 17.21
CA HIS A 718 16.83 8.07 17.85
C HIS A 718 17.42 9.27 18.60
N LEU A 719 18.62 9.15 19.19
CA LEU A 719 19.33 10.29 19.77
C LEU A 719 19.73 11.31 18.70
N ILE A 720 20.20 10.85 17.55
CA ILE A 720 20.59 11.72 16.43
C ILE A 720 19.35 12.41 15.85
N GLU A 721 18.26 11.66 15.66
CA GLU A 721 16.97 12.20 15.23
C GLU A 721 16.46 13.28 16.19
N PHE A 722 16.52 13.04 17.50
CA PHE A 722 16.22 14.03 18.53
C PHE A 722 16.99 15.34 18.30
N LEU A 723 18.31 15.26 18.07
CA LEU A 723 19.13 16.45 17.81
C LEU A 723 18.77 17.15 16.48
N LEU A 724 18.42 16.38 15.44
CA LEU A 724 17.97 16.91 14.15
C LEU A 724 16.65 17.67 14.30
N VAL A 725 15.67 17.12 15.03
CA VAL A 725 14.38 17.77 15.31
C VAL A 725 14.58 19.08 16.09
N LEU A 726 15.47 19.10 17.09
CA LEU A 726 15.80 20.34 17.82
C LEU A 726 16.44 21.42 16.94
N SER A 727 17.16 21.00 15.90
CA SER A 727 17.76 21.90 14.90
C SER A 727 16.67 22.48 13.98
N ASN A 728 15.79 21.64 13.45
CA ASN A 728 14.69 22.02 12.56
C ASN A 728 13.70 22.98 13.24
N THR A 729 13.42 22.76 14.53
CA THR A 729 12.57 23.64 15.35
C THR A 729 13.26 24.93 15.79
N LYS A 730 14.58 25.08 15.56
CA LYS A 730 15.45 26.16 16.07
C LYS A 730 15.51 26.27 17.60
N ALA A 731 14.99 25.27 18.30
CA ALA A 731 14.97 25.20 19.76
C ALA A 731 16.38 25.17 20.35
N ILE A 732 17.35 24.58 19.64
CA ILE A 732 18.71 24.28 20.12
C ILE A 732 19.55 25.49 20.59
N ASN A 733 19.17 26.71 20.19
CA ASN A 733 19.92 27.95 20.44
C ASN A 733 20.46 28.13 21.87
N PRO A 734 19.69 27.94 22.96
CA PRO A 734 20.17 28.12 24.33
C PRO A 734 21.26 27.13 24.75
N VAL A 735 21.37 25.97 24.08
CA VAL A 735 22.32 24.91 24.42
C VAL A 735 23.66 25.10 23.73
N LEU A 736 23.69 25.80 22.58
CA LEU A 736 24.89 25.93 21.74
C LEU A 736 26.08 26.56 22.49
N SER A 737 25.81 27.46 23.45
CA SER A 737 26.86 28.11 24.25
C SER A 737 27.28 27.31 25.49
N SER A 738 26.67 26.16 25.76
CA SER A 738 26.98 25.36 26.95
C SER A 738 28.33 24.63 26.81
N GLN A 739 29.05 24.49 27.92
CA GLN A 739 30.34 23.79 27.94
C GLN A 739 30.22 22.32 27.50
N MET A 740 29.12 21.66 27.87
CA MET A 740 28.85 20.26 27.49
C MET A 740 28.71 20.13 25.98
N TRP A 741 27.93 21.02 25.34
CA TRP A 741 27.77 21.04 23.90
C TRP A 741 29.09 21.28 23.15
N GLN A 742 29.85 22.29 23.58
CA GLN A 742 31.16 22.59 22.98
C GLN A 742 32.15 21.42 23.13
N SER A 743 32.09 20.70 24.26
CA SER A 743 32.93 19.52 24.48
C SER A 743 32.51 18.35 23.58
N LEU A 744 31.20 18.15 23.36
CA LEU A 744 30.67 17.13 22.44
C LEU A 744 31.07 17.42 20.99
N VAL A 745 30.97 18.67 20.54
CA VAL A 745 31.40 19.09 19.20
C VAL A 745 32.88 18.81 18.99
N GLN A 746 33.72 19.21 19.95
CA GLN A 746 35.16 18.98 19.89
C GLN A 746 35.50 17.48 19.91
N ALA A 747 34.84 16.71 20.78
CA ALA A 747 35.03 15.26 20.85
C ALA A 747 34.61 14.57 19.55
N ASN A 748 33.44 14.92 18.98
CA ASN A 748 33.00 14.38 17.70
C ASN A 748 34.01 14.62 16.58
N ALA A 749 34.57 15.83 16.50
CA ALA A 749 35.53 16.19 15.46
C ALA A 749 36.91 15.51 15.62
N SER A 750 37.37 15.28 16.87
CA SER A 750 38.78 14.94 17.15
C SER A 750 39.04 13.60 17.86
N ALA A 751 38.04 12.96 18.47
CA ALA A 751 38.22 11.71 19.19
C ALA A 751 38.48 10.53 18.25
N GLY A 752 39.20 9.50 18.72
CA GLY A 752 39.39 8.24 17.98
C GLY A 752 40.06 8.43 16.62
N SER A 753 41.38 8.33 16.58
CA SER A 753 42.15 8.19 15.33
C SER A 753 42.80 6.82 15.29
N PHE A 754 42.66 6.12 14.17
CA PHE A 754 43.28 4.82 13.94
C PHE A 754 44.78 4.93 13.61
N MET A 755 45.25 6.15 13.29
CA MET A 755 46.64 6.43 12.93
C MET A 755 47.55 6.76 14.11
N ALA A 756 46.99 7.30 15.20
CA ALA A 756 47.73 7.65 16.41
C ALA A 756 47.52 6.57 17.49
N ALA A 757 48.58 6.22 18.23
CA ALA A 757 48.42 5.42 19.44
C ALA A 757 47.53 6.19 20.42
N SER A 758 46.49 5.56 20.96
CA SER A 758 45.57 6.21 21.90
C SER A 758 46.36 6.79 23.08
N THR A 759 46.63 8.09 23.06
CA THR A 759 47.03 8.78 24.28
C THR A 759 45.79 8.76 25.16
N SER A 760 45.79 7.92 26.19
CA SER A 760 44.73 7.82 27.18
C SER A 760 44.59 9.17 27.91
N GLY A 761 43.90 10.12 27.28
CA GLY A 761 43.36 11.29 27.95
C GLY A 761 42.21 10.81 28.82
N ASN A 762 42.19 11.22 30.09
CA ASN A 762 41.17 10.87 31.08
C ASN A 762 39.76 11.41 30.78
N ASP A 763 39.44 11.73 29.51
CA ASP A 763 38.15 12.28 29.11
C ASP A 763 37.22 11.17 28.62
N ALA A 764 36.22 10.87 29.46
CA ALA A 764 35.22 9.83 29.20
C ALA A 764 34.44 10.08 27.91
N LEU A 765 34.20 11.35 27.56
CA LEU A 765 33.47 11.73 26.36
C LEU A 765 34.24 11.38 25.08
N ASN A 766 35.52 11.72 25.04
CA ASN A 766 36.40 11.35 23.92
C ASN A 766 36.49 9.82 23.75
N SER A 767 36.55 9.08 24.85
CA SER A 767 36.59 7.62 24.82
C SER A 767 35.28 7.01 24.32
N ALA A 768 34.13 7.58 24.69
CA ALA A 768 32.83 7.13 24.22
C ALA A 768 32.62 7.42 22.72
N VAL A 769 32.88 8.66 22.30
CA VAL A 769 32.75 9.08 20.90
C VAL A 769 33.66 8.26 19.97
N ALA A 770 34.86 7.89 20.43
CA ALA A 770 35.77 7.05 19.65
C ALA A 770 35.24 5.64 19.38
N ARG A 771 34.25 5.15 20.13
CA ARG A 771 33.61 3.84 19.94
C ARG A 771 32.39 3.88 19.04
N ILE A 772 31.88 5.08 18.71
CA ILE A 772 30.71 5.21 17.84
C ILE A 772 31.06 4.67 16.43
N PRO A 773 30.26 3.76 15.86
CA PRO A 773 30.41 3.29 14.48
C PRO A 773 30.52 4.44 13.47
N ALA A 774 31.32 4.26 12.42
CA ALA A 774 31.66 5.34 11.48
C ALA A 774 30.42 5.99 10.83
N ASN A 775 29.45 5.19 10.40
CA ASN A 775 28.18 5.64 9.81
C ASN A 775 27.37 6.51 10.80
N LEU A 776 27.16 6.04 12.02
CA LEU A 776 26.45 6.76 13.08
C LEU A 776 27.21 8.02 13.49
N ARG A 777 28.54 8.00 13.44
CA ARG A 777 29.36 9.18 13.70
C ARG A 777 29.26 10.22 12.58
N GLY A 778 29.10 9.78 11.33
CA GLY A 778 28.71 10.65 10.20
C GLY A 778 27.35 11.30 10.43
N GLN A 779 26.33 10.53 10.80
CA GLN A 779 25.00 11.05 11.13
C GLN A 779 25.00 12.00 12.36
N LEU A 780 25.76 11.69 13.41
CA LEU A 780 25.95 12.60 14.55
C LEU A 780 26.64 13.90 14.11
N THR A 781 27.61 13.83 13.20
CA THR A 781 28.28 15.01 12.64
C THR A 781 27.29 15.89 11.88
N GLU A 782 26.35 15.32 11.14
CA GLU A 782 25.27 16.06 10.50
C GLU A 782 24.41 16.80 11.52
N ALA A 783 23.92 16.11 12.55
CA ALA A 783 23.07 16.70 13.58
C ALA A 783 23.78 17.84 14.34
N LEU A 784 25.05 17.65 14.71
CA LEU A 784 25.86 18.68 15.37
C LEU A 784 26.14 19.89 14.46
N CYS A 785 26.32 19.66 13.16
CA CYS A 785 26.53 20.73 12.20
C CYS A 785 25.23 21.52 11.96
N ARG A 786 24.09 20.85 11.71
CA ARG A 786 22.77 21.49 11.57
C ARG A 786 22.39 22.30 12.80
N ALA A 787 22.62 21.75 13.99
CA ALA A 787 22.35 22.43 15.24
C ALA A 787 23.10 23.77 15.37
N GLY A 788 24.39 23.80 15.04
CA GLY A 788 25.17 25.04 15.02
C GLY A 788 24.69 26.02 13.95
N MET A 789 24.33 25.51 12.78
CA MET A 789 23.83 26.30 11.65
C MET A 789 22.45 26.91 11.87
N ALA A 790 21.64 26.30 12.74
CA ALA A 790 20.34 26.83 13.16
C ALA A 790 20.45 28.09 14.03
N SER A 791 21.67 28.50 14.43
CA SER A 791 21.86 29.69 15.25
C SER A 791 21.50 30.99 14.54
N THR A 792 20.82 31.90 15.26
CA THR A 792 20.51 33.23 14.74
C THR A 792 21.73 34.18 14.74
N ASP A 793 22.80 33.85 15.48
CA ASP A 793 24.04 34.63 15.52
C ASP A 793 25.03 34.12 14.45
N GLN A 794 25.37 34.98 13.49
CA GLN A 794 26.32 34.67 12.42
C GLN A 794 27.73 34.34 12.93
N ASN A 795 28.21 34.98 14.00
CA ASN A 795 29.54 34.70 14.55
C ASN A 795 29.56 33.32 15.21
N MET A 796 28.50 32.98 15.93
CA MET A 796 28.34 31.66 16.54
C MET A 796 28.28 30.56 15.48
N ARG A 797 27.51 30.76 14.39
CA ARG A 797 27.47 29.83 13.26
C ARG A 797 28.85 29.57 12.68
N ALA A 798 29.61 30.63 12.40
CA ALA A 798 30.94 30.51 11.81
C ALA A 798 31.94 29.79 12.74
N ALA A 799 31.96 30.16 14.02
CA ALA A 799 32.85 29.56 15.01
C ALA A 799 32.51 28.09 15.25
N HIS A 800 31.22 27.76 15.40
CA HIS A 800 30.76 26.39 15.60
C HIS A 800 31.05 25.51 14.37
N PHE A 801 30.81 26.02 13.16
CA PHE A 801 31.15 25.29 11.94
C PHE A 801 32.63 24.98 11.85
N GLN A 802 33.50 25.94 12.17
CA GLN A 802 34.94 25.73 12.19
C GLN A 802 35.35 24.68 13.22
N ALA A 803 34.71 24.65 14.40
CA ALA A 803 34.97 23.65 15.43
C ALA A 803 34.63 22.22 14.96
N VAL A 804 33.58 22.06 14.13
CA VAL A 804 33.22 20.76 13.53
C VAL A 804 34.16 20.41 12.36
N SER A 805 34.31 21.32 11.40
CA SER A 805 34.88 21.03 10.08
C SER A 805 36.42 21.01 10.05
N HIS A 806 37.06 21.94 10.77
CA HIS A 806 38.52 22.12 10.66
C HIS A 806 39.33 20.92 11.18
N PRO A 807 38.99 20.27 12.31
CA PRO A 807 39.71 19.08 12.76
C PRO A 807 39.60 17.90 11.78
N VAL A 808 38.44 17.73 11.15
CA VAL A 808 38.18 16.67 10.14
C VAL A 808 39.05 16.90 8.91
N GLU A 809 39.11 18.14 8.41
CA GLU A 809 39.99 18.52 7.29
C GLU A 809 41.46 18.31 7.63
N GLN A 810 41.92 18.74 8.80
CA GLN A 810 43.30 18.56 9.24
C GLN A 810 43.70 17.09 9.29
N ARG A 811 42.83 16.21 9.79
CA ARG A 811 43.08 14.75 9.83
C ARG A 811 43.24 14.18 8.43
N LEU A 812 42.34 14.54 7.51
CA LEU A 812 42.45 14.10 6.11
C LEU A 812 43.75 14.60 5.47
N GLN A 813 44.11 15.87 5.68
CA GLN A 813 45.34 16.46 5.17
C GLN A 813 46.61 15.78 5.72
N GLN A 814 46.62 15.41 7.00
CA GLN A 814 47.72 14.67 7.62
C GLN A 814 47.84 13.25 7.04
N LEU A 815 46.71 12.58 6.79
CA LEU A 815 46.68 11.23 6.24
C LEU A 815 47.21 11.19 4.81
N ILE A 816 46.76 12.10 3.94
CA ILE A 816 47.25 12.17 2.55
C ILE A 816 48.70 12.65 2.45
N ALA A 817 49.22 13.33 3.48
CA ALA A 817 50.61 13.76 3.56
C ALA A 817 51.58 12.64 4.01
N LEU A 818 51.07 11.44 4.35
CA LEU A 818 51.91 10.32 4.75
C LEU A 818 52.88 9.90 3.63
N PRO A 819 54.14 9.60 3.97
CA PRO A 819 55.08 9.08 2.99
C PRO A 819 54.56 7.73 2.45
N ASN A 820 54.56 7.57 1.13
CA ASN A 820 54.05 6.39 0.43
C ASN A 820 52.53 6.15 0.56
N PHE A 821 51.70 7.19 0.76
CA PHE A 821 50.23 7.05 0.77
C PHE A 821 49.68 6.33 -0.49
N GLU A 822 50.27 6.59 -1.66
CA GLU A 822 49.87 5.96 -2.94
C GLU A 822 50.39 4.53 -3.12
N ALA A 823 51.18 3.99 -2.18
CA ALA A 823 51.71 2.64 -2.30
C ALA A 823 50.64 1.59 -1.98
N LYS A 824 50.67 0.46 -2.72
CA LYS A 824 49.76 -0.68 -2.48
C LYS A 824 49.80 -1.22 -1.05
N GLN A 825 50.91 -1.05 -0.34
CA GLN A 825 51.03 -1.46 1.06
C GLN A 825 50.16 -0.60 1.98
N THR A 826 50.13 0.71 1.76
CA THR A 826 49.30 1.66 2.51
C THR A 826 47.83 1.50 2.17
N ALA A 827 47.51 1.25 0.89
CA ALA A 827 46.14 0.99 0.43
C ALA A 827 45.51 -0.25 1.08
N ASN A 828 46.33 -1.19 1.56
CA ASN A 828 45.92 -2.42 2.25
C ASN A 828 46.12 -2.34 3.79
N ASP A 829 46.53 -1.20 4.35
CA ASP A 829 46.63 -1.03 5.80
C ASP A 829 45.24 -0.73 6.37
N VAL A 830 44.70 -1.69 7.14
CA VAL A 830 43.37 -1.61 7.77
C VAL A 830 43.20 -0.31 8.56
N ARG A 831 44.25 0.19 9.24
CA ARG A 831 44.13 1.44 10.02
C ARG A 831 43.90 2.66 9.15
N VAL A 832 44.50 2.67 7.95
CA VAL A 832 44.30 3.76 6.97
C VAL A 832 42.91 3.65 6.36
N GLN A 833 42.46 2.43 6.06
CA GLN A 833 41.11 2.17 5.55
C GLN A 833 40.04 2.64 6.57
N GLU A 834 40.13 2.21 7.83
CA GLU A 834 39.20 2.62 8.90
C GLU A 834 39.22 4.13 9.18
N GLU A 835 40.40 4.77 9.17
CA GLU A 835 40.50 6.24 9.31
C GLU A 835 39.83 6.96 8.13
N LEU A 836 40.03 6.47 6.91
CA LEU A 836 39.37 7.02 5.73
C LEU A 836 37.85 6.81 5.78
N THR A 837 37.39 5.62 6.19
CA THR A 837 35.97 5.31 6.34
C THR A 837 35.30 6.30 7.28
N LEU A 838 35.89 6.49 8.47
CA LEU A 838 35.40 7.48 9.44
C LEU A 838 35.40 8.91 8.84
N LEU A 839 36.49 9.34 8.20
CA LEU A 839 36.56 10.69 7.66
C LEU A 839 35.54 10.91 6.55
N VAL A 840 35.37 9.97 5.61
CA VAL A 840 34.39 10.10 4.53
C VAL A 840 32.96 10.13 5.09
N GLU A 841 32.64 9.31 6.10
CA GLU A 841 31.34 9.39 6.80
C GLU A 841 31.11 10.75 7.47
N MET A 842 32.13 11.31 8.12
CA MET A 842 32.03 12.65 8.70
C MET A 842 31.87 13.74 7.63
N TYR A 843 32.53 13.61 6.48
CA TYR A 843 32.31 14.48 5.32
C TYR A 843 30.88 14.33 4.77
N SER A 844 30.33 13.11 4.70
CA SER A 844 28.92 12.86 4.35
C SER A 844 27.96 13.55 5.32
N GLY A 845 28.24 13.48 6.62
CA GLY A 845 27.48 14.18 7.65
C GLY A 845 27.51 15.70 7.49
N ILE A 846 28.69 16.30 7.31
CA ILE A 846 28.85 17.73 7.01
C ILE A 846 28.10 18.08 5.72
N ALA A 847 28.18 17.22 4.70
CA ALA A 847 27.56 17.51 3.42
C ALA A 847 26.03 17.57 3.50
N ARG A 848 25.40 16.63 4.21
CA ARG A 848 23.94 16.57 4.43
C ARG A 848 23.40 17.66 5.35
N SER A 849 24.27 18.36 6.07
CA SER A 849 23.88 19.45 6.97
C SER A 849 23.52 20.76 6.26
N ALA A 850 23.66 20.82 4.92
CA ALA A 850 23.34 22.00 4.14
C ALA A 850 21.83 22.26 4.06
N GLU A 851 21.43 23.49 4.39
CA GLU A 851 20.07 24.00 4.24
C GLU A 851 20.11 25.36 3.55
N SER A 852 18.94 25.86 3.13
CA SER A 852 18.77 27.15 2.43
C SER A 852 19.50 28.35 3.07
N THR A 853 19.71 28.37 4.38
CA THR A 853 20.36 29.50 5.09
C THR A 853 21.79 29.22 5.56
N SER A 854 22.27 27.98 5.39
CA SER A 854 23.54 27.47 5.93
C SER A 854 24.46 26.87 4.88
N HIS A 855 23.99 26.67 3.65
CA HIS A 855 24.73 25.95 2.61
C HIS A 855 26.10 26.57 2.26
N ALA A 856 26.24 27.90 2.20
CA ALA A 856 27.46 28.55 1.68
C ALA A 856 28.80 28.11 2.32
N PRO A 857 28.97 28.13 3.67
CA PRO A 857 30.19 27.62 4.31
C PRO A 857 30.40 26.10 4.10
N ILE A 858 29.31 25.32 4.08
CA ILE A 858 29.33 23.86 3.92
C ILE A 858 29.77 23.49 2.50
N THR A 859 29.19 24.14 1.49
CA THR A 859 29.55 24.01 0.08
C THR A 859 31.01 24.31 -0.13
N THR A 860 31.51 25.44 0.39
CA THR A 860 32.92 25.83 0.24
C THR A 860 33.86 24.76 0.78
N PHE A 861 33.54 24.20 1.95
CA PHE A 861 34.29 23.11 2.57
C PHE A 861 34.26 21.83 1.71
N CYS A 862 33.08 21.37 1.31
CA CYS A 862 32.92 20.12 0.57
C CYS A 862 33.54 20.17 -0.84
N LEU A 863 33.39 21.29 -1.56
CA LEU A 863 33.96 21.46 -2.91
C LEU A 863 35.48 21.34 -2.91
N SER A 864 36.15 21.82 -1.86
CA SER A 864 37.61 21.72 -1.74
C SER A 864 38.11 20.28 -1.55
N ALA A 865 37.27 19.41 -0.96
CA ALA A 865 37.60 18.02 -0.69
C ALA A 865 37.37 17.09 -1.90
N LEU A 866 36.50 17.46 -2.86
CA LEU A 866 36.14 16.62 -3.99
C LEU A 866 37.33 16.04 -4.77
N PRO A 867 38.32 16.84 -5.22
CA PRO A 867 39.46 16.29 -5.97
C PRO A 867 40.31 15.32 -5.13
N VAL A 868 40.38 15.56 -3.81
CA VAL A 868 41.11 14.70 -2.88
C VAL A 868 40.41 13.35 -2.72
N ILE A 869 39.08 13.35 -2.58
CA ILE A 869 38.28 12.13 -2.43
C ILE A 869 38.29 11.30 -3.71
N VAL A 870 38.23 11.92 -4.91
CA VAL A 870 38.41 11.20 -6.19
C VAL A 870 39.79 10.55 -6.27
N LYS A 871 40.84 11.24 -5.80
CA LYS A 871 42.19 10.65 -5.74
C LYS A 871 42.25 9.47 -4.78
N ILE A 872 41.59 9.55 -3.62
CA ILE A 872 41.49 8.44 -2.67
C ILE A 872 40.79 7.25 -3.32
N PHE A 873 39.66 7.46 -4.00
CA PHE A 873 38.97 6.43 -4.77
C PHE A 873 39.90 5.68 -5.73
N GLN A 874 40.72 6.41 -6.50
CA GLN A 874 41.64 5.80 -7.46
C GLN A 874 42.72 4.93 -6.80
N ILE A 875 43.13 5.25 -5.57
CA ILE A 875 44.12 4.49 -4.80
C ILE A 875 43.47 3.24 -4.17
N PHE A 876 42.28 3.38 -3.60
CA PHE A 876 41.57 2.36 -2.82
C PHE A 876 40.51 1.57 -3.60
N GLN A 877 40.48 1.68 -4.94
CA GLN A 877 39.56 0.96 -5.85
C GLN A 877 39.46 -0.57 -5.68
N GLY A 878 40.38 -1.19 -4.93
CA GLY A 878 40.37 -2.63 -4.62
C GLY A 878 39.56 -3.01 -3.37
N ASP A 879 39.08 -2.03 -2.60
CA ASP A 879 38.27 -2.19 -1.40
C ASP A 879 36.81 -1.83 -1.73
N SER A 880 35.92 -2.82 -1.72
CA SER A 880 34.51 -2.64 -2.10
C SER A 880 33.75 -1.71 -1.14
N GLN A 881 34.08 -1.75 0.15
CA GLN A 881 33.44 -0.88 1.14
C GLN A 881 33.81 0.58 0.92
N MET A 882 35.10 0.87 0.70
CA MET A 882 35.57 2.22 0.42
C MET A 882 35.00 2.78 -0.90
N VAL A 883 34.92 1.93 -1.93
CA VAL A 883 34.30 2.27 -3.22
C VAL A 883 32.85 2.69 -3.02
N ASN A 884 32.05 1.87 -2.35
CA ASN A 884 30.64 2.14 -2.10
C ASN A 884 30.45 3.40 -1.25
N LEU A 885 31.26 3.57 -0.20
CA LEU A 885 31.21 4.72 0.69
C LEU A 885 31.48 6.04 -0.03
N ILE A 886 32.49 6.09 -0.92
CA ILE A 886 32.79 7.29 -1.70
C ILE A 886 31.67 7.59 -2.70
N LEU A 887 31.11 6.57 -3.36
CA LEU A 887 29.96 6.76 -4.25
C LEU A 887 28.76 7.33 -3.48
N THR A 888 28.47 6.79 -2.30
CA THR A 888 27.41 7.25 -1.41
C THR A 888 27.64 8.69 -0.94
N PHE A 889 28.87 9.05 -0.55
CA PHE A 889 29.22 10.44 -0.21
C PHE A 889 28.87 11.41 -1.34
N PHE A 890 29.21 11.07 -2.59
CA PHE A 890 28.86 11.90 -3.74
C PHE A 890 27.33 11.99 -3.93
N CYS A 891 26.59 10.89 -3.80
CA CYS A 891 25.12 10.92 -3.87
C CYS A 891 24.53 11.88 -2.85
N LEU A 892 24.93 11.73 -1.57
CA LEU A 892 24.42 12.53 -0.45
C LEU A 892 24.79 14.01 -0.58
N MET A 893 26.02 14.33 -1.01
CA MET A 893 26.44 15.71 -1.18
C MET A 893 25.68 16.38 -2.33
N VAL A 894 25.55 15.70 -3.47
CA VAL A 894 24.85 16.25 -4.64
C VAL A 894 23.38 16.47 -4.32
N GLU A 895 22.72 15.50 -3.67
CA GLU A 895 21.32 15.62 -3.24
C GLU A 895 21.09 16.82 -2.34
N ALA A 896 21.95 17.00 -1.32
CA ALA A 896 21.79 18.03 -0.31
C ALA A 896 22.18 19.44 -0.79
N GLN A 897 23.17 19.56 -1.69
CA GLN A 897 23.82 20.86 -1.97
C GLN A 897 23.67 21.39 -3.39
N LEU A 898 23.53 20.51 -4.40
CA LEU A 898 23.65 20.94 -5.80
C LEU A 898 22.62 22.01 -6.19
N CYS A 899 21.41 21.94 -5.61
CA CYS A 899 20.35 22.91 -5.82
C CYS A 899 20.74 24.33 -5.38
N TYR A 900 21.64 24.50 -4.42
CA TYR A 900 22.10 25.80 -3.93
C TYR A 900 23.36 26.33 -4.62
N HIS A 901 24.05 25.49 -5.41
CA HIS A 901 25.34 25.84 -6.00
C HIS A 901 25.23 26.88 -7.12
N SER A 902 26.17 27.82 -7.16
CA SER A 902 26.33 28.69 -8.34
C SER A 902 26.69 27.85 -9.59
N PRO A 903 26.49 28.36 -10.81
CA PRO A 903 26.91 27.64 -12.03
C PRO A 903 28.39 27.24 -12.03
N ARG A 904 29.26 28.08 -11.45
CA ARG A 904 30.69 27.81 -11.31
C ARG A 904 30.96 26.64 -10.37
N ASP A 905 30.28 26.59 -9.24
CA ASP A 905 30.43 25.54 -8.24
C ASP A 905 29.84 24.21 -8.74
N ALA A 906 28.70 24.27 -9.43
CA ALA A 906 28.09 23.12 -10.08
C ALA A 906 29.04 22.48 -11.12
N LEU A 907 29.79 23.28 -11.90
CA LEU A 907 30.80 22.77 -12.82
C LEU A 907 31.91 21.96 -12.12
N LEU A 908 32.31 22.33 -10.91
CA LEU A 908 33.30 21.57 -10.14
C LEU A 908 32.74 20.20 -9.72
N VAL A 909 31.48 20.17 -9.28
CA VAL A 909 30.77 18.93 -8.94
C VAL A 909 30.66 18.03 -10.17
N TYR A 910 30.16 18.55 -11.30
CA TYR A 910 30.04 17.78 -12.55
C TYR A 910 31.36 17.18 -13.00
N THR A 911 32.45 17.96 -12.92
CA THR A 911 33.80 17.49 -13.31
C THR A 911 34.27 16.37 -12.38
N ALA A 912 34.15 16.54 -11.07
CA ALA A 912 34.57 15.53 -10.11
C ALA A 912 33.74 14.23 -10.21
N SER A 913 32.42 14.35 -10.44
CA SER A 913 31.55 13.20 -10.67
C SER A 913 31.88 12.45 -11.96
N ASP A 914 32.19 13.14 -13.06
CA ASP A 914 32.62 12.49 -14.31
C ASP A 914 33.94 11.73 -14.11
N GLU A 915 34.91 12.32 -13.42
CA GLU A 915 36.18 11.66 -13.09
C GLU A 915 35.98 10.41 -12.23
N LEU A 916 35.09 10.47 -11.24
CA LEU A 916 34.74 9.35 -10.36
C LEU A 916 34.08 8.21 -11.14
N ILE A 917 33.03 8.52 -11.90
CA ILE A 917 32.30 7.54 -12.73
C ILE A 917 33.25 6.89 -13.72
N HIS A 918 34.13 7.68 -14.35
CA HIS A 918 35.12 7.18 -15.29
C HIS A 918 36.13 6.24 -14.62
N ALA A 919 36.62 6.60 -13.43
CA ALA A 919 37.55 5.76 -12.67
C ALA A 919 36.90 4.41 -12.30
N TYR A 920 35.66 4.41 -11.80
CA TYR A 920 34.92 3.19 -11.46
C TYR A 920 34.73 2.28 -12.68
N CYS A 921 34.16 2.83 -13.75
CA CYS A 921 33.78 2.03 -14.92
C CYS A 921 35.02 1.44 -15.60
N ARG A 922 36.11 2.21 -15.70
CA ARG A 922 37.38 1.72 -16.25
C ARG A 922 37.98 0.56 -15.44
N HIS A 923 37.80 0.56 -14.12
CA HIS A 923 38.30 -0.50 -13.25
C HIS A 923 37.47 -1.79 -13.37
N ASN A 924 36.16 -1.67 -13.52
CA ASN A 924 35.24 -2.82 -13.46
C ASN A 924 34.87 -3.41 -14.84
N LEU A 925 35.14 -2.69 -15.93
CA LEU A 925 34.88 -3.19 -17.29
C LEU A 925 35.66 -4.49 -17.58
N GLY A 926 34.92 -5.56 -17.89
CA GLY A 926 35.49 -6.86 -18.28
C GLY A 926 36.02 -7.72 -17.13
N LYS A 927 35.88 -7.29 -15.88
CA LYS A 927 36.18 -8.14 -14.72
C LYS A 927 35.08 -9.18 -14.53
N LYS A 928 35.47 -10.43 -14.35
CA LYS A 928 34.58 -11.51 -13.91
C LYS A 928 35.08 -11.99 -12.55
N SER A 929 34.32 -11.71 -11.50
CA SER A 929 34.62 -12.25 -10.18
C SER A 929 34.08 -13.68 -10.09
N MET A 930 34.84 -14.56 -9.44
CA MET A 930 34.45 -15.94 -9.16
C MET A 930 33.92 -16.10 -7.71
N LEU A 931 33.82 -15.00 -6.97
CA LEU A 931 33.34 -14.94 -5.59
C LEU A 931 31.81 -14.74 -5.58
N GLY A 932 31.11 -15.47 -4.71
CA GLY A 932 29.64 -15.50 -4.66
C GLY A 932 28.95 -14.18 -4.29
N GLY A 933 29.67 -13.18 -3.74
CA GLY A 933 29.11 -11.87 -3.34
C GLY A 933 29.35 -10.72 -4.31
N ALA A 934 30.10 -10.94 -5.39
CA ALA A 934 30.50 -9.83 -6.28
C ALA A 934 29.32 -9.24 -7.08
N GLU A 935 28.24 -10.00 -7.28
CA GLU A 935 27.03 -9.50 -7.95
C GLU A 935 26.25 -8.52 -7.08
N GLU A 936 26.18 -8.78 -5.77
CA GLU A 936 25.54 -7.91 -4.77
C GLU A 936 26.32 -6.62 -4.54
N GLU A 937 27.65 -6.71 -4.46
CA GLU A 937 28.52 -5.52 -4.40
C GLU A 937 28.37 -4.65 -5.66
N ASN A 938 28.39 -5.26 -6.85
CA ASN A 938 28.17 -4.55 -8.10
C ASN A 938 26.76 -3.93 -8.17
N TYR A 939 25.74 -4.60 -7.62
CA TYR A 939 24.39 -4.05 -7.53
C TYR A 939 24.37 -2.74 -6.71
N ALA A 940 24.97 -2.73 -5.52
CA ALA A 940 24.98 -1.56 -4.64
C ALA A 940 25.72 -0.37 -5.28
N ASP A 941 26.88 -0.63 -5.90
CA ASP A 941 27.67 0.41 -6.56
C ASP A 941 26.98 0.98 -7.82
N LEU A 942 26.38 0.11 -8.65
CA LEU A 942 25.65 0.54 -9.83
C LEU A 942 24.39 1.33 -9.47
N LEU A 943 23.71 0.93 -8.38
CA LEU A 943 22.59 1.70 -7.84
C LEU A 943 23.06 3.10 -7.41
N ALA A 944 24.15 3.20 -6.65
CA ALA A 944 24.71 4.48 -6.24
C ALA A 944 25.11 5.36 -7.44
N LEU A 945 25.76 4.79 -8.47
CA LEU A 945 26.12 5.54 -9.69
C LEU A 945 24.89 6.08 -10.44
N LEU A 946 23.83 5.27 -10.57
CA LEU A 946 22.59 5.71 -11.22
C LEU A 946 21.84 6.75 -10.38
N THR A 947 21.87 6.62 -9.05
CA THR A 947 21.34 7.63 -8.12
C THR A 947 22.10 8.94 -8.25
N LEU A 948 23.44 8.91 -8.24
CA LEU A 948 24.29 10.08 -8.47
C LEU A 948 23.94 10.77 -9.78
N LEU A 949 23.89 10.02 -10.89
CA LEU A 949 23.51 10.55 -12.19
C LEU A 949 22.14 11.22 -12.18
N SER A 950 21.18 10.68 -11.42
CA SER A 950 19.85 11.25 -11.27
C SER A 950 19.86 12.55 -10.46
N HIS A 951 20.61 12.59 -9.34
CA HIS A 951 20.80 13.78 -8.52
C HIS A 951 21.57 14.89 -9.26
N LEU A 952 22.49 14.56 -10.16
CA LEU A 952 23.19 15.59 -10.96
C LEU A 952 22.23 16.36 -11.87
N VAL A 953 21.21 15.67 -12.41
CA VAL A 953 20.26 16.27 -13.34
C VAL A 953 19.12 16.98 -12.61
N SER A 954 18.77 16.52 -11.40
CA SER A 954 18.58 17.38 -10.22
C SER A 954 18.29 18.87 -10.44
N LYS A 955 19.41 19.55 -10.69
CA LYS A 955 19.54 21.00 -10.70
C LYS A 955 18.72 21.68 -11.79
N ASP A 956 18.48 21.02 -12.92
CA ASP A 956 17.73 21.63 -14.03
C ASP A 956 16.26 21.89 -13.67
N PHE A 957 15.73 21.26 -12.62
CA PHE A 957 14.36 21.47 -12.14
C PHE A 957 14.26 22.07 -10.72
N ILE A 958 15.26 21.83 -9.86
CA ILE A 958 15.35 22.45 -8.53
C ILE A 958 16.65 23.26 -8.47
N ASP A 959 16.57 24.53 -8.86
CA ASP A 959 17.65 25.50 -8.71
C ASP A 959 17.22 26.61 -7.75
N PHE A 960 17.87 26.64 -6.59
CA PHE A 960 17.73 27.68 -5.56
C PHE A 960 18.89 28.67 -5.58
N SER A 961 19.79 28.59 -6.58
CA SER A 961 20.85 29.58 -6.75
C SER A 961 20.29 30.94 -7.17
N GLU A 962 21.04 32.02 -6.90
CA GLU A 962 20.64 33.37 -7.29
C GLU A 962 20.60 33.50 -8.83
N ASP A 963 19.60 34.24 -9.34
CA ASP A 963 19.46 34.49 -10.78
C ASP A 963 20.74 35.12 -11.36
N ALA A 964 21.21 34.60 -12.49
CA ALA A 964 22.38 35.11 -13.20
C ALA A 964 22.15 36.55 -13.72
N THR A 965 22.69 37.54 -13.00
CA THR A 965 22.47 38.96 -13.33
C THR A 965 23.52 39.53 -14.27
N THR A 966 24.70 38.90 -14.36
CA THR A 966 25.80 39.32 -15.25
C THR A 966 25.92 38.46 -16.51
N GLU A 967 26.46 39.02 -17.59
CA GLU A 967 26.71 38.28 -18.84
C GLU A 967 27.65 37.07 -18.63
N GLN A 968 28.58 37.17 -17.67
CA GLN A 968 29.50 36.09 -17.33
C GLN A 968 28.79 34.93 -16.60
N GLU A 969 27.91 35.23 -15.63
CA GLU A 969 27.12 34.22 -14.93
C GLU A 969 26.13 33.51 -15.87
N GLN A 970 25.57 34.24 -16.84
CA GLN A 970 24.71 33.66 -17.87
C GLN A 970 25.48 32.72 -18.80
N ALA A 971 26.71 33.07 -19.15
CA ALA A 971 27.60 32.19 -19.92
C ALA A 971 27.99 30.94 -19.10
N ASP A 972 28.28 31.09 -17.81
CA ASP A 972 28.61 29.99 -16.92
C ASP A 972 27.41 29.06 -16.67
N ALA A 973 26.18 29.60 -16.56
CA ALA A 973 24.95 28.82 -16.47
C ALA A 973 24.69 28.00 -17.75
N ALA A 974 24.82 28.63 -18.93
CA ALA A 974 24.69 27.93 -20.21
C ALA A 974 25.74 26.82 -20.36
N ARG A 975 26.96 27.06 -19.87
CA ARG A 975 28.04 26.07 -19.85
C ARG A 975 27.72 24.92 -18.89
N ALA A 976 27.27 25.22 -17.67
CA ALA A 976 26.90 24.22 -16.66
C ALA A 976 25.80 23.27 -17.18
N SER A 977 24.74 23.82 -17.79
CA SER A 977 23.65 23.02 -18.39
C SER A 977 24.14 22.13 -19.55
N SER A 978 25.08 22.59 -20.38
CA SER A 978 25.68 21.72 -21.40
C SER A 978 26.52 20.62 -20.77
N VAL A 979 27.31 20.95 -19.74
CA VAL A 979 28.24 20.03 -19.10
C VAL A 979 27.50 18.94 -18.33
N VAL A 980 26.45 19.26 -17.57
CA VAL A 980 25.66 18.24 -16.84
C VAL A 980 25.08 17.20 -17.79
N ALA A 981 24.52 17.65 -18.92
CA ALA A 981 24.03 16.74 -19.96
C ALA A 981 25.19 15.86 -20.47
N ASP A 982 26.35 16.45 -20.79
CA ASP A 982 27.51 15.69 -21.27
C ASP A 982 28.02 14.67 -20.24
N VAL A 983 28.09 15.03 -18.96
CA VAL A 983 28.49 14.14 -17.86
C VAL A 983 27.49 13.00 -17.68
N VAL A 984 26.20 13.26 -17.73
CA VAL A 984 25.18 12.22 -17.52
C VAL A 984 25.11 11.25 -18.68
N PHE A 985 25.22 11.73 -19.93
CA PHE A 985 25.35 10.85 -21.09
C PHE A 985 26.66 10.07 -21.10
N SER A 986 27.77 10.71 -20.71
CA SER A 986 29.07 10.06 -20.52
C SER A 986 28.98 8.95 -19.48
N GLY A 987 28.33 9.21 -18.33
CA GLY A 987 28.15 8.24 -17.26
C GLY A 987 27.24 7.08 -17.66
N LEU A 988 26.06 7.35 -18.23
CA LEU A 988 25.16 6.31 -18.73
C LEU A 988 25.84 5.43 -19.78
N ARG A 989 26.60 6.04 -20.70
CA ARG A 989 27.39 5.30 -21.70
C ARG A 989 28.37 4.30 -21.06
N GLN A 990 28.92 4.64 -19.90
CA GLN A 990 29.89 3.81 -19.19
C GLN A 990 29.22 2.77 -18.28
N VAL A 991 28.03 3.07 -17.74
CA VAL A 991 27.25 2.18 -16.87
C VAL A 991 26.47 1.12 -17.66
N ILE A 992 25.89 1.45 -18.82
CA ILE A 992 25.08 0.51 -19.64
C ILE A 992 25.80 -0.84 -19.89
N PRO A 993 27.09 -0.88 -20.29
CA PRO A 993 27.79 -2.16 -20.49
C PRO A 993 27.94 -3.03 -19.23
N LEU A 994 27.77 -2.47 -18.03
CA LEU A 994 27.83 -3.19 -16.76
C LEU A 994 26.46 -3.74 -16.33
N MET A 995 25.37 -3.24 -16.91
CA MET A 995 24.00 -3.66 -16.63
C MET A 995 23.66 -4.98 -17.33
N THR A 996 23.82 -6.11 -16.61
CA THR A 996 23.44 -7.44 -17.11
C THR A 996 21.93 -7.69 -16.93
N GLU A 997 21.39 -8.69 -17.64
CA GLU A 997 19.99 -9.10 -17.48
C GLU A 997 19.68 -9.59 -16.05
N GLN A 998 20.66 -10.22 -15.39
CA GLN A 998 20.54 -10.67 -13.99
C GLN A 998 20.50 -9.46 -13.03
N LEU A 999 21.35 -8.45 -13.23
CA LEU A 999 21.31 -7.22 -12.44
C LEU A 999 19.99 -6.44 -12.64
N LEU A 1000 19.42 -6.47 -13.85
CA LEU A 1000 18.10 -5.90 -14.12
C LEU A 1000 16.94 -6.70 -13.50
N ALA A 1001 17.19 -7.90 -12.94
CA ALA A 1001 16.18 -8.60 -12.15
C ALA A 1001 15.98 -7.94 -10.76
N TYR A 1002 16.95 -7.17 -10.27
CA TYR A 1002 16.83 -6.44 -9.00
C TYR A 1002 15.87 -5.24 -9.17
N PRO A 1003 14.72 -5.21 -8.46
CA PRO A 1003 13.66 -4.23 -8.72
C PRO A 1003 14.09 -2.77 -8.56
N SER A 1004 14.87 -2.45 -7.51
CA SER A 1004 15.31 -1.08 -7.22
C SER A 1004 16.27 -0.55 -8.28
N LEU A 1005 17.24 -1.37 -8.71
CA LEU A 1005 18.19 -1.00 -9.75
C LEU A 1005 17.49 -0.78 -11.09
N SER A 1006 16.59 -1.69 -11.48
CA SER A 1006 15.77 -1.53 -12.68
C SER A 1006 14.91 -0.26 -12.63
N LYS A 1007 14.21 -0.01 -11.50
CA LYS A 1007 13.40 1.19 -11.33
C LYS A 1007 14.25 2.46 -11.50
N GLN A 1008 15.42 2.52 -10.85
CA GLN A 1008 16.32 3.67 -10.96
C GLN A 1008 16.83 3.89 -12.39
N TYR A 1009 17.31 2.81 -13.03
CA TYR A 1009 17.81 2.85 -14.41
C TYR A 1009 16.76 3.37 -15.39
N PHE A 1010 15.56 2.78 -15.39
CA PHE A 1010 14.52 3.15 -16.35
C PHE A 1010 13.91 4.53 -16.06
N THR A 1011 13.87 4.97 -14.80
CA THR A 1011 13.46 6.34 -14.44
C THR A 1011 14.45 7.36 -15.02
N LEU A 1012 15.75 7.15 -14.81
CA LEU A 1012 16.80 8.01 -15.34
C LEU A 1012 16.79 8.04 -16.87
N VAL A 1013 16.70 6.87 -17.53
CA VAL A 1013 16.63 6.78 -18.99
C VAL A 1013 15.42 7.52 -19.55
N SER A 1014 14.23 7.33 -18.96
CA SER A 1014 13.01 8.02 -19.37
C SER A 1014 13.19 9.53 -19.34
N TYR A 1015 13.72 10.04 -18.23
CA TYR A 1015 13.98 11.45 -18.06
C TYR A 1015 15.04 12.00 -19.02
N MET A 1016 16.14 11.28 -19.24
CA MET A 1016 17.20 11.70 -20.17
C MET A 1016 16.71 11.84 -21.60
N VAL A 1017 15.81 10.94 -22.00
CA VAL A 1017 15.17 11.05 -23.30
C VAL A 1017 14.27 12.27 -23.36
N GLU A 1018 13.43 12.49 -22.35
CA GLU A 1018 12.46 13.58 -22.34
C GLU A 1018 13.12 14.96 -22.43
N VAL A 1019 14.18 15.18 -21.63
CA VAL A 1019 14.82 16.50 -21.52
C VAL A 1019 15.93 16.71 -22.57
N TYR A 1020 16.76 15.70 -22.83
CA TYR A 1020 17.98 15.87 -23.63
C TYR A 1020 18.01 15.03 -24.91
N ALA A 1021 16.86 14.78 -25.54
CA ALA A 1021 16.77 14.01 -26.78
C ALA A 1021 17.77 14.42 -27.88
N VAL A 1022 18.18 15.69 -27.93
CA VAL A 1022 19.18 16.19 -28.89
C VAL A 1022 20.54 15.49 -28.74
N LYS A 1023 20.98 15.21 -27.51
CA LYS A 1023 22.27 14.56 -27.24
C LYS A 1023 22.26 13.09 -27.69
N LEU A 1024 21.10 12.44 -27.74
CA LEU A 1024 20.95 11.07 -28.26
C LEU A 1024 21.34 10.94 -29.73
N VAL A 1025 21.20 12.01 -30.52
CA VAL A 1025 21.66 12.06 -31.92
C VAL A 1025 23.17 11.85 -32.02
N THR A 1026 23.92 12.24 -30.99
CA THR A 1026 25.39 12.17 -30.97
C THR A 1026 25.95 10.88 -30.38
N LEU A 1027 25.09 10.00 -29.84
CA LEU A 1027 25.53 8.72 -29.30
C LEU A 1027 26.09 7.80 -30.40
N PRO A 1028 27.12 6.98 -30.11
CA PRO A 1028 27.53 5.91 -31.00
C PRO A 1028 26.41 4.88 -31.21
N SER A 1029 26.29 4.36 -32.42
CA SER A 1029 25.16 3.49 -32.81
C SER A 1029 25.03 2.22 -31.98
N GLU A 1030 26.14 1.60 -31.57
CA GLU A 1030 26.13 0.42 -30.70
C GLU A 1030 25.47 0.71 -29.35
N LEU A 1031 25.79 1.86 -28.74
CA LEU A 1031 25.22 2.29 -27.45
C LEU A 1031 23.75 2.66 -27.58
N PHE A 1032 23.40 3.32 -28.68
CA PHE A 1032 22.00 3.62 -28.98
C PHE A 1032 21.19 2.34 -29.17
N GLN A 1033 21.73 1.31 -29.83
CA GLN A 1033 21.09 0.01 -29.95
C GLN A 1033 20.93 -0.70 -28.59
N MET A 1034 21.93 -0.65 -27.71
CA MET A 1034 21.82 -1.20 -26.35
C MET A 1034 20.72 -0.49 -25.53
N LEU A 1035 20.59 0.83 -25.66
CA LEU A 1035 19.50 1.60 -25.03
C LEU A 1035 18.11 1.16 -25.55
N LEU A 1036 17.96 0.97 -26.86
CA LEU A 1036 16.70 0.47 -27.41
C LEU A 1036 16.39 -0.96 -26.94
N HIS A 1037 17.42 -1.80 -26.82
CA HIS A 1037 17.25 -3.15 -26.29
C HIS A 1037 16.85 -3.15 -24.81
N SER A 1038 17.43 -2.28 -23.98
CA SER A 1038 17.01 -2.17 -22.58
C SER A 1038 15.56 -1.71 -22.44
N LEU A 1039 15.12 -0.73 -23.24
CA LEU A 1039 13.70 -0.31 -23.29
C LEU A 1039 12.76 -1.47 -23.67
N LEU A 1040 13.20 -2.36 -24.56
CA LEU A 1040 12.44 -3.57 -24.93
C LEU A 1040 12.26 -4.52 -23.74
N VAL A 1041 13.33 -4.74 -22.97
CA VAL A 1041 13.28 -5.53 -21.73
C VAL A 1041 12.36 -4.86 -20.70
N GLY A 1042 12.51 -3.55 -20.51
CA GLY A 1042 11.72 -2.78 -19.54
C GLY A 1042 10.21 -2.76 -19.83
N MET A 1043 9.79 -2.75 -21.10
CA MET A 1043 8.37 -2.84 -21.46
C MET A 1043 7.70 -4.18 -21.09
N ARG A 1044 8.49 -5.23 -20.84
CA ARG A 1044 8.00 -6.56 -20.43
C ARG A 1044 8.34 -6.90 -18.98
N HIS A 1045 8.77 -5.92 -18.21
CA HIS A 1045 9.16 -6.10 -16.82
C HIS A 1045 7.93 -6.34 -15.91
N VAL A 1046 8.14 -7.02 -14.78
CA VAL A 1046 7.08 -7.33 -13.81
C VAL A 1046 6.55 -6.09 -13.08
N SER A 1047 7.41 -5.10 -12.85
CA SER A 1047 7.04 -3.82 -12.25
C SER A 1047 6.37 -2.87 -13.25
N VAL A 1048 5.16 -2.42 -12.90
CA VAL A 1048 4.36 -1.47 -13.70
C VAL A 1048 5.08 -0.13 -13.89
N ASP A 1049 5.82 0.35 -12.89
CA ASP A 1049 6.58 1.61 -12.98
C ASP A 1049 7.66 1.54 -14.07
N VAL A 1050 8.42 0.45 -14.10
CA VAL A 1050 9.47 0.20 -15.11
C VAL A 1050 8.87 0.15 -16.51
N VAL A 1051 7.73 -0.53 -16.66
CA VAL A 1051 7.01 -0.62 -17.93
C VAL A 1051 6.56 0.77 -18.39
N ARG A 1052 5.96 1.58 -17.51
CA ARG A 1052 5.51 2.94 -17.82
C ARG A 1052 6.68 3.86 -18.21
N ASN A 1053 7.78 3.82 -17.47
CA ASN A 1053 8.99 4.58 -17.77
C ASN A 1053 9.59 4.18 -19.13
N SER A 1054 9.61 2.89 -19.44
CA SER A 1054 10.13 2.39 -20.72
C SER A 1054 9.29 2.86 -21.91
N PHE A 1055 7.95 2.83 -21.77
CA PHE A 1055 7.03 3.40 -22.75
C PHE A 1055 7.22 4.91 -22.88
N GLN A 1056 7.24 5.67 -21.78
CA GLN A 1056 7.45 7.11 -21.81
C GLN A 1056 8.74 7.48 -22.52
N ALA A 1057 9.86 6.83 -22.18
CA ALA A 1057 11.14 7.00 -22.86
C ALA A 1057 11.00 6.80 -24.37
N LEU A 1058 10.45 5.67 -24.81
CA LEU A 1058 10.30 5.37 -26.23
C LEU A 1058 9.37 6.36 -26.95
N GLY A 1059 8.28 6.78 -26.29
CA GLY A 1059 7.32 7.74 -26.83
C GLY A 1059 7.92 9.13 -27.01
N GLU A 1060 8.75 9.59 -26.07
CA GLU A 1060 9.46 10.86 -26.17
C GLU A 1060 10.58 10.82 -27.23
N LEU A 1061 11.30 9.70 -27.34
CA LEU A 1061 12.26 9.44 -28.44
C LEU A 1061 11.61 9.60 -29.82
N ALA A 1062 10.47 8.93 -30.02
CA ALA A 1062 9.71 9.02 -31.28
C ALA A 1062 9.17 10.43 -31.50
N SER A 1063 8.59 11.05 -30.47
CA SER A 1063 8.06 12.41 -30.53
C SER A 1063 9.13 13.45 -30.91
N TYR A 1064 10.35 13.29 -30.39
CA TYR A 1064 11.49 14.13 -30.74
C TYR A 1064 11.85 14.02 -32.23
N HIS A 1065 12.00 12.79 -32.75
CA HIS A 1065 12.32 12.59 -34.17
C HIS A 1065 11.23 13.16 -35.08
N TRP A 1066 9.96 12.92 -34.73
CA TRP A 1066 8.82 13.48 -35.46
C TRP A 1066 8.84 15.02 -35.51
N LYS A 1067 9.03 15.67 -34.35
CA LYS A 1067 9.13 17.14 -34.27
C LYS A 1067 10.32 17.65 -35.09
N ALA A 1068 11.46 16.94 -35.08
CA ALA A 1068 12.64 17.30 -35.87
C ALA A 1068 12.36 17.25 -37.38
N GLN A 1069 11.70 16.20 -37.87
CA GLN A 1069 11.33 16.07 -39.28
C GLN A 1069 10.40 17.23 -39.73
N GLN A 1070 9.39 17.57 -38.93
CA GLN A 1070 8.48 18.70 -39.20
C GLN A 1070 9.23 20.04 -39.25
N GLY A 1071 10.24 20.20 -38.39
CA GLY A 1071 11.13 21.36 -38.36
C GLY A 1071 12.28 21.33 -39.38
N GLN A 1072 12.28 20.40 -40.35
CA GLN A 1072 13.35 20.20 -41.33
C GLN A 1072 14.75 19.98 -40.72
N LYS A 1073 14.80 19.37 -39.53
CA LYS A 1073 16.04 18.96 -38.85
C LYS A 1073 16.24 17.45 -39.00
N PRO A 1074 17.49 16.95 -39.00
CA PRO A 1074 17.77 15.53 -39.22
C PRO A 1074 17.25 14.61 -38.09
N GLY A 1075 17.13 15.10 -36.85
CA GLY A 1075 16.70 14.28 -35.71
C GLY A 1075 17.54 12.99 -35.59
N LEU A 1076 16.88 11.85 -35.41
CA LEU A 1076 17.49 10.51 -35.30
C LEU A 1076 17.81 9.84 -36.66
N GLU A 1077 17.86 10.57 -37.77
CA GLU A 1077 18.04 9.99 -39.11
C GLU A 1077 19.35 9.19 -39.27
N ALA A 1078 20.44 9.61 -38.63
CA ALA A 1078 21.72 8.90 -38.68
C ALA A 1078 21.63 7.47 -38.09
N HIS A 1079 20.87 7.31 -37.00
CA HIS A 1079 20.61 6.01 -36.39
C HIS A 1079 19.66 5.18 -37.24
N ARG A 1080 18.63 5.81 -37.82
CA ARG A 1080 17.66 5.17 -38.72
C ARG A 1080 18.31 4.63 -39.99
N GLN A 1081 19.32 5.31 -40.54
CA GLN A 1081 20.07 4.81 -41.71
C GLN A 1081 20.81 3.51 -41.42
N GLN A 1082 21.27 3.32 -40.18
CA GLN A 1082 22.00 2.11 -39.76
C GLN A 1082 21.06 1.00 -39.28
N ASN A 1083 19.91 1.36 -38.73
CA ASN A 1083 18.83 0.43 -38.38
C ASN A 1083 17.47 0.95 -38.90
N PRO A 1084 17.15 0.71 -40.19
CA PRO A 1084 15.91 1.21 -40.82
C PRO A 1084 14.61 0.69 -40.19
N ASP A 1085 14.69 -0.39 -39.41
CA ASP A 1085 13.54 -1.05 -38.80
C ASP A 1085 13.33 -0.66 -37.33
N MET A 1086 14.13 0.25 -36.76
CA MET A 1086 14.10 0.53 -35.32
C MET A 1086 12.71 0.89 -34.77
N PHE A 1087 11.96 1.80 -35.41
CA PHE A 1087 10.64 2.21 -34.95
C PHE A 1087 9.56 1.16 -35.27
N MET A 1088 9.66 0.51 -36.43
CA MET A 1088 8.75 -0.57 -36.81
C MET A 1088 8.89 -1.81 -35.92
N ALA A 1089 10.10 -2.13 -35.46
CA ALA A 1089 10.33 -3.22 -34.53
C ALA A 1089 9.56 -2.99 -33.22
N PHE A 1090 9.59 -1.76 -32.69
CA PHE A 1090 8.79 -1.40 -31.51
C PHE A 1090 7.29 -1.43 -31.78
N LEU A 1091 6.81 -0.87 -32.89
CA LEU A 1091 5.40 -0.97 -33.26
C LEU A 1091 4.91 -2.43 -33.24
N ARG A 1092 5.67 -3.35 -33.85
CA ARG A 1092 5.35 -4.77 -33.86
C ARG A 1092 5.30 -5.36 -32.45
N VAL A 1093 6.29 -5.08 -31.60
CA VAL A 1093 6.30 -5.61 -30.23
C VAL A 1093 5.15 -5.05 -29.41
N ILE A 1094 4.90 -3.74 -29.46
CA ILE A 1094 3.85 -3.11 -28.67
C ILE A 1094 2.48 -3.60 -29.11
N PHE A 1095 2.21 -3.69 -30.42
CA PHE A 1095 0.95 -4.28 -30.89
C PHE A 1095 0.86 -5.76 -30.54
N ARG A 1096 1.95 -6.53 -30.62
CA ARG A 1096 1.94 -7.95 -30.23
C ARG A 1096 1.65 -8.12 -28.74
N MET A 1097 2.29 -7.34 -27.88
CA MET A 1097 2.02 -7.31 -26.45
C MET A 1097 0.57 -6.89 -26.19
N ALA A 1098 0.15 -5.78 -26.79
CA ALA A 1098 -1.18 -5.22 -26.64
C ALA A 1098 -2.29 -6.09 -27.25
N LEU A 1099 -2.00 -7.06 -28.12
CA LEU A 1099 -3.01 -7.89 -28.78
C LEU A 1099 -2.97 -9.38 -28.37
N PHE A 1100 -1.81 -9.91 -27.97
CA PHE A 1100 -1.64 -11.36 -27.76
C PHE A 1100 -1.14 -11.75 -26.37
N GLU A 1101 -0.41 -10.90 -25.65
CA GLU A 1101 0.20 -11.23 -24.36
C GLU A 1101 -0.74 -10.88 -23.18
N ASP A 1102 -0.65 -11.59 -22.06
CA ASP A 1102 -1.34 -11.17 -20.82
C ASP A 1102 -0.56 -10.01 -20.19
N PHE A 1103 -1.16 -8.83 -20.05
CA PHE A 1103 -0.49 -7.63 -19.53
C PHE A 1103 -1.39 -6.80 -18.62
N ASN A 1104 -0.80 -6.04 -17.69
CA ASN A 1104 -1.52 -5.15 -16.78
C ASN A 1104 -2.12 -3.94 -17.52
N PRO A 1105 -3.44 -3.79 -17.60
CA PRO A 1105 -4.03 -2.79 -18.49
C PRO A 1105 -3.89 -1.34 -18.07
N VAL A 1106 -3.40 -1.09 -16.85
CA VAL A 1106 -2.94 0.24 -16.43
C VAL A 1106 -1.87 0.79 -17.39
N ILE A 1107 -1.11 -0.07 -18.07
CA ILE A 1107 -0.06 0.36 -19.02
C ILE A 1107 -0.59 0.81 -20.38
N LEU A 1108 -1.88 0.59 -20.71
CA LEU A 1108 -2.44 0.99 -22.02
C LEU A 1108 -2.33 2.48 -22.29
N ASP A 1109 -2.38 3.31 -21.24
CA ASP A 1109 -2.16 4.74 -21.36
C ASP A 1109 -0.74 5.06 -21.83
N ALA A 1110 0.26 4.40 -21.24
CA ALA A 1110 1.66 4.54 -21.62
C ALA A 1110 1.91 4.01 -23.05
N CYS A 1111 1.26 2.89 -23.42
CA CYS A 1111 1.25 2.37 -24.79
C CYS A 1111 0.71 3.42 -25.78
N ALA A 1112 -0.38 4.12 -25.43
CA ALA A 1112 -0.98 5.14 -26.29
C ALA A 1112 -0.02 6.32 -26.55
N GLY A 1113 0.65 6.79 -25.50
CA GLY A 1113 1.67 7.83 -25.59
C GLY A 1113 2.83 7.46 -26.52
N THR A 1114 3.14 6.18 -26.63
CA THR A 1114 4.25 5.64 -27.43
C THR A 1114 3.86 5.30 -28.86
N LEU A 1115 2.75 4.59 -29.04
CA LEU A 1115 2.26 4.16 -30.36
C LEU A 1115 1.94 5.35 -31.26
N TYR A 1116 1.36 6.41 -30.71
CA TYR A 1116 0.94 7.56 -31.50
C TYR A 1116 2.08 8.21 -32.30
N PRO A 1117 3.20 8.67 -31.69
CA PRO A 1117 4.31 9.24 -32.43
C PRO A 1117 4.99 8.22 -33.36
N LEU A 1118 5.08 6.94 -32.98
CA LEU A 1118 5.63 5.89 -33.85
C LEU A 1118 4.82 5.71 -35.14
N ILE A 1119 3.48 5.71 -35.04
CA ILE A 1119 2.59 5.61 -36.20
C ILE A 1119 2.71 6.85 -37.10
N LEU A 1120 2.89 8.03 -36.52
CA LEU A 1120 3.12 9.26 -37.29
C LEU A 1120 4.40 9.18 -38.14
N ILE A 1121 5.47 8.58 -37.61
CA ILE A 1121 6.75 8.40 -38.30
C ILE A 1121 6.63 7.35 -39.42
N GLU A 1122 5.98 6.22 -39.13
CA GLU A 1122 5.95 5.04 -40.02
C GLU A 1122 4.65 4.92 -40.84
N GLN A 1123 3.99 6.04 -41.20
CA GLN A 1123 2.68 6.04 -41.88
C GLN A 1123 2.62 5.15 -43.13
N ALA A 1124 3.69 5.16 -43.94
CA ALA A 1124 3.75 4.36 -45.16
C ALA A 1124 3.76 2.85 -44.89
N ARG A 1125 4.27 2.43 -43.73
CA ARG A 1125 4.45 1.02 -43.34
C ARG A 1125 3.43 0.56 -42.31
N TYR A 1126 2.74 1.47 -41.63
CA TYR A 1126 1.72 1.17 -40.63
C TYR A 1126 0.59 0.27 -41.19
N SER A 1127 0.14 0.56 -42.42
CA SER A 1127 -0.93 -0.24 -43.06
C SER A 1127 -0.55 -1.72 -43.23
N ALA A 1128 0.75 -2.02 -43.41
CA ALA A 1128 1.24 -3.40 -43.53
C ALA A 1128 1.16 -4.18 -42.20
N LEU A 1129 1.09 -3.51 -41.04
CA LEU A 1129 0.97 -4.21 -39.75
C LEU A 1129 -0.34 -4.99 -39.64
N ALA A 1130 -1.43 -4.46 -40.22
CA ALA A 1130 -2.71 -5.18 -40.24
C ALA A 1130 -2.61 -6.48 -41.05
N GLU A 1131 -1.87 -6.45 -42.17
CA GLU A 1131 -1.60 -7.61 -43.00
C GLU A 1131 -0.66 -8.60 -42.30
N GLU A 1132 0.42 -8.12 -41.67
CA GLU A 1132 1.36 -8.94 -40.89
C GLU A 1132 0.64 -9.69 -39.77
N VAL A 1133 -0.15 -8.99 -38.95
CA VAL A 1133 -0.95 -9.59 -37.87
C VAL A 1133 -2.00 -10.55 -38.42
N GLY A 1134 -2.61 -10.23 -39.56
CA GLY A 1134 -3.55 -11.12 -40.25
C GLY A 1134 -2.90 -12.41 -40.77
N HIS A 1135 -1.65 -12.34 -41.25
CA HIS A 1135 -0.88 -13.48 -41.74
C HIS A 1135 -0.39 -14.39 -40.61
N GLU A 1136 0.03 -13.83 -39.47
CA GLU A 1136 0.39 -14.59 -38.27
C GLU A 1136 -0.80 -15.43 -37.75
N GLN A 1137 -2.02 -15.00 -38.05
CA GLN A 1137 -3.27 -15.65 -37.68
C GLN A 1137 -3.95 -16.28 -38.92
N ALA A 1138 -3.29 -17.27 -39.51
CA ALA A 1138 -3.74 -17.95 -40.75
C ALA A 1138 -5.14 -18.63 -40.66
N SER A 1139 -5.72 -18.73 -39.46
CA SER A 1139 -7.06 -19.26 -39.18
C SER A 1139 -8.17 -18.20 -39.14
N LEU A 1140 -7.85 -16.90 -39.21
CA LEU A 1140 -8.85 -15.82 -39.21
C LEU A 1140 -9.74 -15.89 -40.47
N ASP A 1141 -11.05 -15.75 -40.26
CA ASP A 1141 -11.99 -15.70 -41.37
C ASP A 1141 -11.90 -14.35 -42.13
N PRO A 1142 -12.33 -14.28 -43.40
CA PRO A 1142 -12.22 -13.07 -44.21
C PRO A 1142 -12.93 -11.85 -43.62
N SER A 1143 -14.00 -12.05 -42.84
CA SER A 1143 -14.72 -10.95 -42.20
C SER A 1143 -13.91 -10.38 -41.02
N SER A 1144 -13.26 -11.23 -40.23
CA SER A 1144 -12.36 -10.80 -39.15
C SER A 1144 -11.08 -10.16 -39.67
N GLN A 1145 -10.54 -10.62 -40.81
CA GLN A 1145 -9.43 -9.93 -41.50
C GLN A 1145 -9.84 -8.54 -41.99
N GLN A 1146 -11.05 -8.40 -42.55
CA GLN A 1146 -11.58 -7.10 -42.95
C GLN A 1146 -11.82 -6.20 -41.73
N ARG A 1147 -12.33 -6.73 -40.61
CA ARG A 1147 -12.50 -6.00 -39.35
C ARG A 1147 -11.18 -5.57 -38.75
N LEU A 1148 -10.16 -6.42 -38.79
CA LEU A 1148 -8.80 -6.08 -38.37
C LEU A 1148 -8.27 -4.91 -39.18
N SER A 1149 -8.33 -4.99 -40.52
CA SER A 1149 -7.93 -3.90 -41.41
C SER A 1149 -8.73 -2.61 -41.17
N ALA A 1150 -10.04 -2.73 -40.96
CA ALA A 1150 -10.91 -1.60 -40.63
C ALA A 1150 -10.55 -0.97 -39.28
N ALA A 1151 -10.28 -1.76 -38.24
CA ALA A 1151 -9.91 -1.26 -36.91
C ALA A 1151 -8.56 -0.54 -36.92
N PHE A 1152 -7.56 -1.06 -37.66
CA PHE A 1152 -6.30 -0.35 -37.88
C PHE A 1152 -6.53 0.98 -38.63
N THR A 1153 -7.45 1.01 -39.59
CA THR A 1153 -7.81 2.24 -40.30
C THR A 1153 -8.54 3.23 -39.38
N GLU A 1154 -9.48 2.76 -38.57
CA GLU A 1154 -10.28 3.57 -37.65
C GLU A 1154 -9.42 4.19 -36.55
N LEU A 1155 -8.42 3.45 -36.05
CA LEU A 1155 -7.49 3.91 -35.01
C LEU A 1155 -6.88 5.28 -35.33
N ILE A 1156 -6.56 5.54 -36.60
CA ILE A 1156 -5.97 6.80 -37.08
C ILE A 1156 -6.89 7.63 -37.99
N SER A 1157 -8.16 7.22 -38.18
CA SER A 1157 -9.10 7.85 -39.12
C SER A 1157 -9.38 9.34 -38.88
N PHE A 1158 -9.19 9.80 -37.65
CA PHE A 1158 -9.36 11.19 -37.25
C PHE A 1158 -8.20 12.09 -37.71
N LEU A 1159 -7.09 11.51 -38.20
CA LEU A 1159 -5.94 12.23 -38.73
C LEU A 1159 -6.05 12.39 -40.24
N SER A 1160 -6.04 13.64 -40.72
CA SER A 1160 -5.89 13.91 -42.15
C SER A 1160 -4.43 14.22 -42.52
N PRO A 1161 -4.03 14.02 -43.79
CA PRO A 1161 -2.72 14.49 -44.27
C PRO A 1161 -2.50 16.00 -44.05
N ALA A 1162 -3.58 16.79 -44.06
CA ALA A 1162 -3.53 18.22 -43.75
C ALA A 1162 -3.23 18.48 -42.27
N ASP A 1163 -3.73 17.66 -41.35
CA ASP A 1163 -3.46 17.79 -39.90
C ASP A 1163 -1.99 17.51 -39.57
N ILE A 1164 -1.38 16.57 -40.29
CA ILE A 1164 0.04 16.26 -40.21
C ILE A 1164 0.87 17.43 -40.76
N ALA A 1165 0.52 17.93 -41.95
CA ALA A 1165 1.26 19.01 -42.61
C ALA A 1165 1.15 20.37 -41.88
N THR A 1166 0.03 20.62 -41.19
CA THR A 1166 -0.21 21.86 -40.42
C THR A 1166 0.23 21.78 -38.97
N GLY A 1167 0.68 20.60 -38.51
CA GLY A 1167 1.13 20.36 -37.14
C GLY A 1167 0.01 20.20 -36.10
N THR A 1168 -1.27 20.19 -36.50
CA THR A 1168 -2.40 19.99 -35.57
C THR A 1168 -2.43 18.58 -34.97
N ALA A 1169 -1.76 17.61 -35.61
CA ALA A 1169 -1.59 16.23 -35.14
C ALA A 1169 -0.93 16.13 -33.73
N THR A 1170 -0.17 17.14 -33.27
CA THR A 1170 0.47 17.11 -31.93
C THR A 1170 -0.40 17.70 -30.81
N THR A 1171 -1.61 18.17 -31.12
CA THR A 1171 -2.49 18.78 -30.11
C THR A 1171 -2.93 17.78 -29.04
N ARG A 1172 -3.16 18.26 -27.81
CA ARG A 1172 -3.68 17.42 -26.69
C ARG A 1172 -5.00 16.74 -27.08
N LYS A 1173 -5.84 17.42 -27.86
CA LYS A 1173 -7.10 16.89 -28.38
C LYS A 1173 -6.89 15.64 -29.21
N MET A 1174 -5.96 15.68 -30.18
CA MET A 1174 -5.67 14.55 -31.07
C MET A 1174 -5.02 13.38 -30.34
N ARG A 1175 -4.12 13.65 -29.39
CA ARG A 1175 -3.54 12.60 -28.51
C ARG A 1175 -4.58 11.92 -27.63
N MET A 1176 -5.50 12.69 -27.05
CA MET A 1176 -6.60 12.14 -26.25
C MET A 1176 -7.56 11.32 -27.12
N GLN A 1177 -7.85 11.79 -28.34
CA GLN A 1177 -8.66 11.04 -29.30
C GLN A 1177 -8.00 9.71 -29.69
N PHE A 1178 -6.69 9.72 -29.98
CA PHE A 1178 -5.94 8.49 -30.24
C PHE A 1178 -6.00 7.53 -29.06
N LYS A 1179 -5.80 8.02 -27.83
CA LYS A 1179 -5.93 7.20 -26.62
C LYS A 1179 -7.31 6.57 -26.55
N THR A 1180 -8.39 7.34 -26.69
CA THR A 1180 -9.75 6.79 -26.73
C THR A 1180 -9.93 5.74 -27.82
N ASN A 1181 -9.41 6.00 -29.03
CA ASN A 1181 -9.46 5.06 -30.15
C ASN A 1181 -8.62 3.81 -29.89
N LEU A 1182 -7.46 3.90 -29.22
CA LEU A 1182 -6.63 2.74 -28.89
C LEU A 1182 -7.32 1.85 -27.87
N TYR A 1183 -7.97 2.43 -26.86
CA TYR A 1183 -8.75 1.68 -25.89
C TYR A 1183 -9.89 0.92 -26.59
N ALA A 1184 -10.58 1.57 -27.54
CA ALA A 1184 -11.59 0.92 -28.36
C ALA A 1184 -10.99 -0.17 -29.27
N PHE A 1185 -9.87 0.13 -29.94
CA PHE A 1185 -9.14 -0.78 -30.82
C PHE A 1185 -8.69 -2.03 -30.07
N VAL A 1186 -8.04 -1.91 -28.91
CA VAL A 1186 -7.58 -3.07 -28.13
C VAL A 1186 -8.78 -3.88 -27.65
N ALA A 1187 -9.85 -3.23 -27.19
CA ALA A 1187 -11.06 -3.92 -26.75
C ALA A 1187 -11.74 -4.70 -27.88
N GLU A 1188 -11.81 -4.11 -29.08
CA GLU A 1188 -12.39 -4.74 -30.27
C GLU A 1188 -11.48 -5.85 -30.81
N VAL A 1189 -10.22 -5.53 -31.08
CA VAL A 1189 -9.26 -6.36 -31.81
C VAL A 1189 -8.76 -7.53 -30.99
N ARG A 1190 -8.36 -7.33 -29.71
CA ARG A 1190 -8.07 -8.48 -28.82
C ARG A 1190 -9.22 -9.45 -28.80
N GLY A 1191 -10.41 -8.90 -28.91
CA GLY A 1191 -11.58 -9.67 -28.67
C GLY A 1191 -11.85 -10.76 -29.68
N PHE A 1192 -11.43 -10.58 -30.93
CA PHE A 1192 -11.49 -11.64 -31.93
C PHE A 1192 -10.12 -12.27 -32.23
N LEU A 1193 -9.01 -11.67 -31.79
CA LEU A 1193 -7.65 -12.22 -31.96
C LEU A 1193 -7.21 -13.19 -30.85
N GLN A 1194 -7.59 -12.99 -29.59
CA GLN A 1194 -7.24 -13.90 -28.47
C GLN A 1194 -8.20 -15.08 -28.30
N VAL A 1195 -9.02 -15.33 -29.32
CA VAL A 1195 -9.88 -16.51 -29.43
C VAL A 1195 -8.98 -17.69 -29.84
N LYS A 1196 -8.32 -18.36 -28.88
CA LYS A 1196 -7.71 -19.68 -29.11
C LYS A 1196 -8.69 -20.71 -29.68
#